data_AF-A0AAW0XVD9-F1
#
_entry.id   AF-A0AAW0XVD9-F1
#
_cell.length_a   1.000
_cell.length_b   1.000
_cell.length_c   1.000
_cell.angle_alpha   90.00
_cell.angle_beta   90.00
_cell.angle_gamma   90.00
#
_symmetry.space_group_name_H-M   'P 1'
#
loop_
_entity.id
_entity.type
_entity.pdbx_description
1 polymer ?
#
loop_
_entity_poly.entity_id
_entity_poly.type
_entity_poly.pdbx_seq_one_letter_code
_entity_poly.pdbx_strand_id
1 'polypeptide(L)'
;MIDMPYSVFTETIKNASLMNRLFTGFVPGMFRGLEGCETVTSLVVKELAGDVLAVGACRDGKVRAWSCTRLQCILAHDTLENTAEAGRKLNPGAQRHQIRSCGQGEDTILGVFLNFTEKHLLIIYQPTVNLGQIALSHMKTLYPPQIYRRSVDFSSLAERGMWRLQEEVEAALRDQVEARLSANLSDEEITQITLEAWATFYSHTLQYQQVGHKPVGIVGVGSDWLVGVVRKQVVSWVRPMDALEVVALGPVDTLSAASLDGVLSEDAVVSAAVVALAKPLHLVREAIPLEVASAFTLDLHHLQPPDQVAASITASLLADSAKLSSDLGKKLASVSGLVAGLRAYLHALQLDMGMPDALTLENGIKSSGSLSGALSGRAGAAIIGAVVAQVAKVRLELCRDLLLLQQVALHLGHKCRLTPDAAAQLRSTLLPKTALLTQAYFALLHVSTAAAIQPSQATLEAGKRQLAALSLGSCPGMVHALPSAGRPATVLEQFFMSSGGDQSRALVGPSLDDTGSGHPSGGWAQLLMPLAMTVAQLAWPISRCLILVEWLVWGGQHGTVQEYVRLLQPWCEWNSCSRKFLLGVALLNQGEAIKAARLLLSALEGVITEDFLGVKVAGGGPETPPDQLRVMYCLRVIRLLEQSGQPALALQVAQEGVAMASSDHPSMSALYSVVFKHHLELHHHDEAFTALLACPDQHRRRNCLRQLIVSLHDRKCLTTLVGYQYGSLESDVITILENRARSADILVNNYYDLLYAFHISKHNYKKAAYVMYECALRLNVEGVGENGLRQQAKCYLACLNCLRHIPPEQAWIVKPLPRSAEDGIDNNESRMIDGTSPKRSSDGVSVAPPLTRRQAQVKVLELTHIEREYELVHARLKMVKTQPDIPSSGGPLSAADTISLLTHGRLFREAVRLARLFEHPVTPVLKGLAHACLHPLVPRSSVCNSQEENGIIKSIESEGWWTLLKELLEEEERANQSVLHHAVVSVLLQHTASLPAWLVNSYKTRNCGELLQLYVTHGLLEEAVKTATLYIDGVLGHGTKQVGLRTALHAAAPPVWLPYTALDKLLLELREVQQNKLFSKLSAHLHYRLKVYRQELEQVSQSRVILLQE
;
A
#
# COMPACT_ATOMS: atom_id res chain seq x y z
N MET A 1 -19.44 -10.35 54.69
CA MET A 1 -20.06 -9.26 55.49
C MET A 1 -21.49 -9.10 55.01
N ILE A 2 -22.43 -9.54 55.84
CA ILE A 2 -23.82 -9.08 56.01
C ILE A 2 -24.69 -8.96 54.74
N ASP A 3 -25.51 -9.99 54.52
CA ASP A 3 -26.82 -9.88 53.89
C ASP A 3 -27.69 -8.86 54.65
N MET A 4 -28.01 -7.73 54.03
CA MET A 4 -29.13 -6.90 54.44
C MET A 4 -30.31 -7.26 53.52
N PRO A 5 -31.43 -7.81 54.03
CA PRO A 5 -32.61 -8.02 53.22
C PRO A 5 -33.19 -6.65 52.84
N TYR A 6 -33.46 -6.42 51.56
CA TYR A 6 -34.26 -5.27 51.12
C TYR A 6 -35.64 -5.35 51.79
N SER A 7 -35.86 -4.65 52.91
CA SER A 7 -37.15 -4.55 53.56
C SER A 7 -38.03 -3.56 52.80
N VAL A 8 -39.04 -4.06 52.10
CA VAL A 8 -40.08 -3.22 51.48
C VAL A 8 -41.06 -2.81 52.58
N PHE A 9 -41.09 -1.52 52.90
CA PHE A 9 -42.11 -0.96 53.79
C PHE A 9 -43.34 -0.57 52.97
N THR A 10 -44.50 -1.09 53.36
CA THR A 10 -45.79 -0.73 52.75
C THR A 10 -46.58 0.13 53.72
N GLU A 11 -46.77 1.41 53.39
CA GLU A 11 -47.67 2.31 54.13
C GLU A 11 -48.95 2.58 53.33
N THR A 12 -50.10 2.46 53.99
CA THR A 12 -51.40 2.69 53.36
C THR A 12 -51.82 4.14 53.56
N ILE A 13 -51.90 4.90 52.47
CA ILE A 13 -52.42 6.28 52.46
C ILE A 13 -53.95 6.25 52.56
N LYS A 14 -54.54 6.95 53.54
CA LYS A 14 -55.99 6.95 53.75
C LYS A 14 -56.70 7.91 52.78
N ASN A 15 -57.78 7.44 52.13
CA ASN A 15 -58.69 8.31 51.36
C ASN A 15 -59.59 9.10 52.33
N ALA A 16 -59.68 10.42 52.17
CA ALA A 16 -60.57 11.27 52.96
C ALA A 16 -62.08 11.07 52.63
N SER A 17 -62.42 10.26 51.61
CA SER A 17 -63.78 10.15 51.04
C SER A 17 -64.74 9.24 51.82
N LEU A 18 -64.42 8.80 53.04
CA LEU A 18 -65.33 7.96 53.83
C LEU A 18 -66.58 8.70 54.34
N MET A 19 -66.56 10.04 54.47
CA MET A 19 -67.74 10.80 54.93
C MET A 19 -68.86 10.94 53.89
N ASN A 20 -68.57 10.91 52.58
CA ASN A 20 -69.60 11.02 51.54
C ASN A 20 -70.44 9.73 51.34
N ARG A 21 -70.02 8.61 51.93
CA ARG A 21 -70.78 7.34 51.87
C ARG A 21 -71.89 7.24 52.93
N LEU A 22 -71.86 8.05 53.98
CA LEU A 22 -72.88 8.03 55.05
C LEU A 22 -74.15 8.80 54.69
N PHE A 23 -74.07 9.78 53.78
CA PHE A 23 -75.23 10.60 53.37
C PHE A 23 -76.04 10.06 52.19
N THR A 24 -75.57 8.99 51.51
CA THR A 24 -76.19 8.49 50.26
C THR A 24 -77.06 7.25 50.42
N GLY A 25 -77.32 6.77 51.64
CA GLY A 25 -78.48 5.93 51.96
C GLY A 25 -78.64 4.61 51.19
N PHE A 26 -77.57 4.03 50.64
CA PHE A 26 -77.60 2.73 50.00
C PHE A 26 -76.59 1.79 50.66
N VAL A 27 -77.10 0.80 51.39
CA VAL A 27 -76.33 -0.38 51.79
C VAL A 27 -76.16 -1.27 50.55
N PRO A 28 -74.95 -1.53 50.03
CA PRO A 28 -74.79 -2.43 48.90
C PRO A 28 -74.61 -3.86 49.42
N GLY A 29 -75.62 -4.69 49.16
CA GLY A 29 -75.43 -6.13 49.06
C GLY A 29 -74.60 -6.47 47.82
N MET A 30 -73.71 -7.45 47.96
CA MET A 30 -72.97 -8.13 46.90
C MET A 30 -71.92 -7.32 46.12
N PHE A 31 -70.68 -7.56 46.51
CA PHE A 31 -69.46 -7.40 45.72
C PHE A 31 -69.61 -8.02 44.32
N ARG A 32 -69.95 -7.22 43.30
CA ARG A 32 -69.65 -7.50 41.88
C ARG A 32 -70.00 -6.27 41.02
N GLY A 33 -68.99 -5.52 40.59
CA GLY A 33 -69.06 -4.75 39.33
C GLY A 33 -68.71 -3.26 39.31
N LEU A 34 -68.57 -2.56 40.44
CA LEU A 34 -68.29 -1.10 40.48
C LEU A 34 -66.97 -0.72 41.18
N GLU A 35 -66.08 -1.68 41.39
CA GLU A 35 -64.72 -1.42 41.89
C GLU A 35 -63.84 -0.87 40.76
N GLY A 36 -63.87 0.45 40.54
CA GLY A 36 -63.06 1.04 39.47
C GLY A 36 -63.10 2.55 39.30
N CYS A 37 -64.10 3.26 39.80
CA CYS A 37 -64.21 4.71 39.53
C CYS A 37 -63.10 5.53 40.17
N GLU A 38 -62.67 5.22 41.39
CA GLU A 38 -61.63 5.99 42.10
C GLU A 38 -60.20 5.48 41.82
N THR A 39 -60.00 4.55 40.89
CA THR A 39 -58.66 4.00 40.63
C THR A 39 -57.77 5.05 39.97
N VAL A 40 -56.59 5.26 40.54
CA VAL A 40 -55.55 6.12 39.96
C VAL A 40 -55.02 5.45 38.70
N THR A 41 -55.19 6.11 37.55
CA THR A 41 -54.76 5.58 36.25
C THR A 41 -53.34 5.99 35.90
N SER A 42 -52.88 7.13 36.44
CA SER A 42 -51.52 7.65 36.30
C SER A 42 -51.18 8.50 37.52
N LEU A 43 -49.94 8.43 37.98
CA LEU A 43 -49.44 9.14 39.16
C LEU A 43 -48.13 9.87 38.81
N VAL A 44 -47.92 11.04 39.38
CA VAL A 44 -46.65 11.79 39.37
C VAL A 44 -46.32 12.18 40.79
N VAL A 45 -45.07 12.01 41.18
CA VAL A 45 -44.56 12.43 42.50
C VAL A 45 -43.70 13.67 42.29
N LYS A 46 -43.98 14.75 43.04
CA LYS A 46 -43.26 16.01 42.93
C LYS A 46 -43.16 16.71 44.28
N GLU A 47 -42.02 17.34 44.52
CA GLU A 47 -41.81 18.18 45.68
C GLU A 47 -42.38 19.59 45.40
N LEU A 48 -43.33 20.01 46.23
CA LEU A 48 -44.03 21.30 46.11
C LEU A 48 -44.11 21.92 47.50
N ALA A 49 -43.60 23.16 47.65
CA ALA A 49 -43.59 23.91 48.90
C ALA A 49 -43.07 23.11 50.13
N GLY A 50 -42.04 22.28 49.93
CA GLY A 50 -41.39 21.49 50.99
C GLY A 50 -42.14 20.21 51.40
N ASP A 51 -43.18 19.81 50.68
CA ASP A 51 -43.87 18.52 50.86
C ASP A 51 -43.77 17.66 49.58
N VAL A 52 -43.63 16.35 49.73
CA VAL A 52 -43.59 15.41 48.60
C VAL A 52 -45.02 14.98 48.29
N LEU A 53 -45.56 15.47 47.18
CA LEU A 53 -46.93 15.21 46.76
C LEU A 53 -46.97 14.18 45.64
N ALA A 54 -47.78 13.14 45.82
CA ALA A 54 -48.19 12.23 44.79
C ALA A 54 -49.51 12.73 44.17
N VAL A 55 -49.48 13.21 42.93
CA VAL A 55 -50.66 13.72 42.21
C VAL A 55 -51.07 12.69 41.16
N GLY A 56 -52.32 12.24 41.19
CA GLY A 56 -52.84 11.21 40.31
C GLY A 56 -54.11 11.61 39.58
N ALA A 57 -54.16 11.29 38.29
CA ALA A 57 -55.39 11.29 37.51
C ALA A 57 -56.13 9.97 37.77
N CYS A 58 -57.42 10.06 38.06
CA CYS A 58 -58.27 8.92 38.41
C CYS A 58 -59.25 8.59 37.28
N ARG A 59 -59.77 7.36 37.27
CA ARG A 59 -60.69 6.84 36.24
C ARG A 59 -62.05 7.56 36.18
N ASP A 60 -62.42 8.25 37.25
CA ASP A 60 -63.59 9.12 37.34
C ASP A 60 -63.38 10.52 36.75
N GLY A 61 -62.22 10.79 36.13
CA GLY A 61 -61.88 12.10 35.58
C GLY A 61 -61.43 13.11 36.63
N LYS A 62 -61.25 12.71 37.90
CA LYS A 62 -60.78 13.60 38.96
C LYS A 62 -59.26 13.53 39.13
N VAL A 63 -58.65 14.66 39.46
CA VAL A 63 -57.24 14.72 39.87
C VAL A 63 -57.20 14.78 41.39
N ARG A 64 -56.50 13.84 42.00
CA ARG A 64 -56.32 13.76 43.45
C ARG A 64 -54.84 13.94 43.79
N ALA A 65 -54.53 14.61 44.89
CA ALA A 65 -53.17 14.71 45.39
C ALA A 65 -53.08 14.18 46.81
N TRP A 66 -52.09 13.32 47.06
CA TRP A 66 -51.75 12.75 48.36
C TRP A 66 -50.41 13.32 48.82
N SER A 67 -50.33 13.75 50.08
CA SER A 67 -49.03 14.05 50.68
C SER A 67 -48.41 12.76 51.17
N CYS A 68 -47.18 12.50 50.70
CA CYS A 68 -46.39 11.37 51.12
C CYS A 68 -45.82 11.58 52.54
N THR A 69 -45.73 12.82 53.03
CA THR A 69 -45.30 13.10 54.41
C THR A 69 -46.45 12.97 55.41
N ARG A 70 -47.67 13.38 55.03
CA ARG A 70 -48.86 13.35 55.89
C ARG A 70 -49.73 12.11 55.71
N LEU A 71 -49.42 11.25 54.73
CA LEU A 71 -50.13 10.01 54.37
C LEU A 71 -51.65 10.17 54.20
N GLN A 72 -52.09 11.31 53.67
CA GLN A 72 -53.50 11.64 53.45
C GLN A 72 -53.73 12.33 52.10
N CYS A 73 -54.95 12.19 51.57
CA CYS A 73 -55.41 12.93 50.39
C CYS A 73 -55.68 14.40 50.77
N ILE A 74 -54.93 15.33 50.17
CA ILE A 74 -55.03 16.78 50.45
C ILE A 74 -55.88 17.51 49.40
N LEU A 75 -55.96 16.98 48.17
CA LEU A 75 -56.71 17.58 47.08
C LEU A 75 -57.56 16.54 46.36
N ALA A 76 -58.80 16.89 46.02
CA ALA A 76 -59.61 16.17 45.03
C ALA A 76 -60.31 17.21 44.14
N HIS A 77 -59.81 17.35 42.91
CA HIS A 77 -60.25 18.36 41.95
C HIS A 77 -60.98 17.69 40.79
N ASP A 78 -62.20 18.15 40.47
CA ASP A 78 -62.93 17.68 39.29
C ASP A 78 -62.45 18.44 38.06
N THR A 79 -61.83 17.72 37.12
CA THR A 79 -61.20 18.37 35.96
C THR A 79 -62.22 18.82 34.92
N LEU A 80 -63.39 18.17 34.86
CA LEU A 80 -64.44 18.49 33.89
C LEU A 80 -65.10 19.84 34.16
N GLU A 81 -65.12 20.30 35.41
CA GLU A 81 -65.64 21.63 35.79
C GLU A 81 -64.90 22.78 35.09
N ASN A 82 -63.63 22.58 34.69
CA ASN A 82 -62.81 23.60 34.01
C ASN A 82 -62.85 23.48 32.48
N THR A 83 -63.82 22.74 31.94
CA THR A 83 -63.97 22.49 30.51
C THR A 83 -65.38 22.82 30.04
N ALA A 84 -65.59 22.85 28.72
CA ALA A 84 -66.92 23.03 28.14
C ALA A 84 -67.90 21.88 28.44
N GLU A 85 -67.45 20.83 29.14
CA GLU A 85 -68.22 19.62 29.48
C GLU A 85 -68.64 19.57 30.96
N ALA A 86 -68.51 20.69 31.69
CA ALA A 86 -68.94 20.82 33.07
C ALA A 86 -70.38 20.30 33.27
N GLY A 87 -70.59 19.43 34.25
CA GLY A 87 -71.89 18.81 34.57
C GLY A 87 -72.28 17.60 33.71
N ARG A 88 -71.49 17.19 32.70
CA ARG A 88 -71.74 15.97 31.91
C ARG A 88 -71.02 14.76 32.49
N LYS A 89 -71.68 13.59 32.50
CA LYS A 89 -71.06 12.30 32.86
C LYS A 89 -70.49 11.62 31.61
N LEU A 90 -69.17 11.70 31.43
CA LEU A 90 -68.48 11.05 30.32
C LEU A 90 -67.96 9.67 30.73
N ASN A 91 -68.14 8.68 29.84
CA ASN A 91 -67.67 7.32 30.11
C ASN A 91 -66.15 7.20 29.84
N PRO A 92 -65.35 6.70 30.80
CA PRO A 92 -63.90 6.56 30.64
C PRO A 92 -63.57 5.66 29.45
N GLY A 93 -62.63 6.10 28.61
CA GLY A 93 -62.20 5.41 27.41
C GLY A 93 -61.40 4.14 27.69
N ALA A 94 -61.09 3.38 26.63
CA ALA A 94 -60.31 2.14 26.74
C ALA A 94 -58.85 2.37 27.20
N GLN A 95 -58.32 3.59 27.03
CA GLN A 95 -57.00 3.96 27.55
C GLN A 95 -57.12 4.73 28.87
N ARG A 96 -56.09 4.61 29.69
CA ARG A 96 -55.98 5.24 31.01
C ARG A 96 -55.81 6.76 30.88
N HIS A 97 -56.45 7.54 31.76
CA HIS A 97 -56.09 8.96 31.91
C HIS A 97 -54.63 9.07 32.39
N GLN A 98 -53.91 10.06 31.88
CA GLN A 98 -52.51 10.27 32.18
C GLN A 98 -52.29 11.63 32.83
N ILE A 99 -51.32 11.70 33.74
CA ILE A 99 -50.85 12.96 34.32
C ILE A 99 -49.33 13.00 34.21
N ARG A 100 -48.81 14.16 33.81
CA ARG A 100 -47.38 14.47 33.71
C ARG A 100 -47.12 15.82 34.35
N SER A 101 -45.94 16.01 34.93
CA SER A 101 -45.51 17.31 35.44
C SER A 101 -44.25 17.80 34.72
N CYS A 102 -44.13 19.10 34.54
CA CYS A 102 -42.92 19.80 34.07
C CYS A 102 -42.56 20.92 35.08
N GLY A 103 -41.33 21.45 35.06
CA GLY A 103 -40.86 22.52 35.97
C GLY A 103 -40.29 22.04 37.32
N GLN A 104 -39.76 22.95 38.14
CA GLN A 104 -39.32 22.69 39.52
C GLN A 104 -39.88 23.79 40.45
N GLY A 105 -40.27 23.45 41.68
CA GLY A 105 -40.79 24.44 42.64
C GLY A 105 -42.09 25.10 42.17
N GLU A 106 -42.16 26.44 42.23
CA GLU A 106 -43.35 27.24 41.91
C GLU A 106 -43.70 27.30 40.41
N ASP A 107 -42.74 27.00 39.52
CA ASP A 107 -42.94 26.93 38.06
C ASP A 107 -43.44 25.54 37.61
N THR A 108 -43.92 24.72 38.55
CA THR A 108 -44.43 23.39 38.22
C THR A 108 -45.71 23.51 37.40
N ILE A 109 -45.79 22.80 36.29
CA ILE A 109 -47.00 22.70 35.45
C ILE A 109 -47.42 21.24 35.39
N LEU A 110 -48.71 20.96 35.57
CA LEU A 110 -49.32 19.64 35.52
C LEU A 110 -50.18 19.52 34.24
N GLY A 111 -49.77 18.64 33.34
CA GLY A 111 -50.55 18.24 32.17
C GLY A 111 -51.38 17.00 32.47
N VAL A 112 -52.71 17.12 32.38
CA VAL A 112 -53.68 16.05 32.63
C VAL A 112 -54.35 15.68 31.32
N PHE A 113 -54.05 14.48 30.81
CA PHE A 113 -54.68 13.92 29.63
C PHE A 113 -55.81 12.98 30.03
N LEU A 114 -57.04 13.35 29.69
CA LEU A 114 -58.22 12.54 29.93
C LEU A 114 -58.65 11.83 28.65
N ASN A 115 -58.76 10.50 28.72
CA ASN A 115 -59.28 9.71 27.63
C ASN A 115 -60.72 9.26 27.97
N PHE A 116 -61.71 9.90 27.34
CA PHE A 116 -63.10 9.43 27.34
C PHE A 116 -63.41 8.75 26.00
N THR A 117 -64.44 7.90 25.99
CA THR A 117 -64.89 7.18 24.78
C THR A 117 -65.24 8.12 23.62
N GLU A 118 -65.85 9.26 23.93
CA GLU A 118 -66.31 10.24 22.95
C GLU A 118 -65.25 11.29 22.62
N LYS A 119 -64.38 11.66 23.57
CA LYS A 119 -63.41 12.76 23.42
C LYS A 119 -62.13 12.53 24.21
N HIS A 120 -61.06 13.16 23.73
CA HIS A 120 -59.81 13.28 24.49
C HIS A 120 -59.62 14.73 24.89
N LEU A 121 -59.15 14.94 26.11
CA LEU A 121 -58.90 16.27 26.67
C LEU A 121 -57.46 16.32 27.17
N LEU A 122 -56.73 17.38 26.89
CA LEU A 122 -55.48 17.71 27.57
C LEU A 122 -55.68 19.02 28.31
N ILE A 123 -55.61 18.97 29.63
CA ILE A 123 -55.83 20.12 30.52
C ILE A 123 -54.51 20.45 31.21
N ILE A 124 -54.13 21.72 31.21
CA ILE A 124 -52.92 22.22 31.84
C ILE A 124 -53.30 22.96 33.12
N TYR A 125 -52.72 22.54 34.24
CA TYR A 125 -52.88 23.13 35.56
C TYR A 125 -51.55 23.65 36.09
N GLN A 126 -51.60 24.72 36.87
CA GLN A 126 -50.49 25.14 37.72
C GLN A 126 -50.88 24.90 39.19
N PRO A 127 -50.11 24.13 39.97
CA PRO A 127 -50.34 23.96 41.39
C PRO A 127 -49.94 25.25 42.12
N THR A 128 -50.89 25.87 42.82
CA THR A 128 -50.64 27.05 43.66
C THR A 128 -50.89 26.69 45.13
N VAL A 129 -50.12 27.30 46.03
CA VAL A 129 -50.28 27.11 47.48
C VAL A 129 -50.96 28.34 48.05
N ASN A 130 -52.23 28.20 48.42
CA ASN A 130 -53.02 29.27 49.02
C ASN A 130 -53.26 28.93 50.49
N LEU A 131 -52.73 29.74 51.42
CA LEU A 131 -52.92 29.59 52.88
C LEU A 131 -52.60 28.16 53.40
N GLY A 132 -51.56 27.52 52.85
CA GLY A 132 -51.13 26.18 53.26
C GLY A 132 -51.95 25.01 52.68
N GLN A 133 -52.94 25.28 51.82
CA GLN A 133 -53.66 24.28 51.03
C GLN A 133 -53.23 24.37 49.55
N ILE A 134 -52.99 23.21 48.93
CA ILE A 134 -52.63 23.13 47.50
C ILE A 134 -53.92 23.19 46.67
N ALA A 135 -53.97 24.10 45.71
CA ALA A 135 -55.04 24.22 44.72
C ALA A 135 -54.45 24.06 43.29
N LEU A 136 -55.29 23.70 42.32
CA LEU A 136 -54.91 23.64 40.91
C LEU A 136 -55.56 24.81 40.17
N SER A 137 -54.77 25.78 39.71
CA SER A 137 -55.25 26.84 38.82
C SER A 137 -55.26 26.32 37.37
N HIS A 138 -56.42 26.46 36.72
CA HIS A 138 -56.58 26.07 35.32
C HIS A 138 -55.89 27.08 34.40
N MET A 139 -55.04 26.61 33.47
CA MET A 139 -54.39 27.46 32.47
C MET A 139 -55.04 27.34 31.09
N LYS A 140 -55.23 26.10 30.60
CA LYS A 140 -55.73 25.86 29.23
C LYS A 140 -56.27 24.44 29.05
N THR A 141 -57.25 24.29 28.16
CA THR A 141 -57.82 22.99 27.71
C THR A 141 -57.61 22.82 26.21
N LEU A 142 -57.15 21.65 25.78
CA LEU A 142 -56.86 21.29 24.38
C LEU A 142 -57.59 19.98 24.02
N TYR A 143 -58.06 19.85 22.77
CA TYR A 143 -58.82 18.69 22.27
C TYR A 143 -58.06 17.92 21.18
N PRO A 144 -57.32 16.85 21.52
CA PRO A 144 -56.60 16.05 20.54
C PRO A 144 -57.48 15.02 19.80
N PRO A 145 -57.20 14.70 18.51
CA PRO A 145 -57.94 13.70 17.74
C PRO A 145 -57.64 12.26 18.20
N GLN A 146 -58.60 11.34 18.01
CA GLN A 146 -58.54 9.95 18.49
C GLN A 146 -57.54 9.07 17.70
N ILE A 147 -56.87 8.10 18.38
CA ILE A 147 -56.67 6.67 18.00
C ILE A 147 -55.35 6.01 18.50
N TYR A 148 -55.57 4.86 19.17
CA TYR A 148 -54.90 3.54 19.29
C TYR A 148 -53.42 3.19 18.91
N ARG A 149 -52.87 2.32 19.80
CA ARG A 149 -51.59 1.57 19.86
C ARG A 149 -51.41 0.44 18.82
N ARG A 150 -50.17 0.09 18.43
CA ARG A 150 -49.22 -0.92 18.99
C ARG A 150 -47.96 -0.93 18.07
N SER A 151 -46.78 -1.03 18.67
CA SER A 151 -45.46 -0.96 18.02
C SER A 151 -45.12 -2.26 17.29
N VAL A 152 -44.42 -2.14 16.15
CA VAL A 152 -43.74 -3.24 15.47
C VAL A 152 -42.26 -2.88 15.42
N ASP A 153 -41.41 -3.77 15.91
CA ASP A 153 -39.96 -3.62 15.95
C ASP A 153 -39.35 -3.74 14.55
N PHE A 154 -38.51 -2.76 14.17
CA PHE A 154 -37.86 -2.62 12.87
C PHE A 154 -36.36 -3.00 12.90
N SER A 155 -36.00 -4.06 13.62
CA SER A 155 -34.59 -4.45 13.80
C SER A 155 -33.95 -5.16 12.59
N SER A 156 -34.69 -5.51 11.53
CA SER A 156 -34.17 -6.33 10.41
C SER A 156 -33.74 -5.55 9.16
N LEU A 157 -33.93 -4.23 9.10
CA LEU A 157 -33.57 -3.38 7.94
C LEU A 157 -32.19 -2.71 8.08
N ALA A 158 -31.63 -2.71 9.28
CA ALA A 158 -30.31 -2.18 9.63
C ALA A 158 -29.15 -2.78 8.82
N GLU A 159 -29.24 -4.07 8.51
CA GLU A 159 -28.11 -4.84 7.97
C GLU A 159 -28.02 -4.83 6.44
N ARG A 160 -29.07 -4.38 5.73
CA ARG A 160 -29.16 -4.55 4.28
C ARG A 160 -28.71 -3.34 3.43
N GLY A 161 -28.64 -2.15 4.00
CA GLY A 161 -28.21 -0.94 3.29
C GLY A 161 -29.22 -0.43 2.26
N MET A 162 -29.36 0.90 2.11
CA MET A 162 -30.39 1.50 1.24
C MET A 162 -30.20 1.21 -0.25
N TRP A 163 -28.97 1.01 -0.71
CA TRP A 163 -28.70 0.71 -2.12
C TRP A 163 -29.26 -0.66 -2.53
N ARG A 164 -29.14 -1.68 -1.66
CA ARG A 164 -29.76 -2.99 -1.90
C ARG A 164 -31.27 -2.92 -1.86
N LEU A 165 -31.82 -2.12 -0.94
CA LEU A 165 -33.27 -1.89 -0.91
C LEU A 165 -33.75 -1.20 -2.19
N GLN A 166 -32.99 -0.24 -2.72
CA GLN A 166 -33.29 0.38 -4.01
C GLN A 166 -33.23 -0.65 -5.14
N GLU A 167 -32.18 -1.45 -5.23
CA GLU A 167 -32.06 -2.51 -6.25
C GLU A 167 -33.18 -3.56 -6.14
N GLU A 168 -33.54 -3.98 -4.91
CA GLU A 168 -34.64 -4.91 -4.65
C GLU A 168 -36.00 -4.31 -5.06
N VAL A 169 -36.23 -3.02 -4.79
CA VAL A 169 -37.45 -2.31 -5.21
C VAL A 169 -37.49 -2.17 -6.72
N GLU A 170 -36.39 -1.76 -7.35
CA GLU A 170 -36.29 -1.63 -8.81
C GLU A 170 -36.46 -2.99 -9.51
N ALA A 171 -35.87 -4.06 -8.96
CA ALA A 171 -36.06 -5.42 -9.46
C ALA A 171 -37.51 -5.88 -9.32
N ALA A 172 -38.13 -5.68 -8.15
CA ALA A 172 -39.53 -6.05 -7.93
C ALA A 172 -40.50 -5.28 -8.84
N LEU A 173 -40.23 -3.99 -9.07
CA LEU A 173 -41.00 -3.17 -10.00
C LEU A 173 -40.77 -3.60 -11.44
N ARG A 174 -39.53 -3.95 -11.82
CA ARG A 174 -39.21 -4.49 -13.13
C ARG A 174 -39.95 -5.80 -13.37
N ASP A 175 -39.92 -6.73 -12.42
CA ASP A 175 -40.66 -8.00 -12.52
C ASP A 175 -42.17 -7.77 -12.65
N GLN A 176 -42.72 -6.78 -11.92
CA GLN A 176 -44.14 -6.40 -12.01
C GLN A 176 -44.49 -5.78 -13.38
N VAL A 177 -43.58 -5.00 -13.96
CA VAL A 177 -43.74 -4.44 -15.31
C VAL A 177 -43.63 -5.56 -16.35
N GLU A 178 -42.58 -6.37 -16.31
CA GLU A 178 -42.34 -7.49 -17.23
C GLU A 178 -43.50 -8.48 -17.24
N ALA A 179 -44.11 -8.77 -16.08
CA ALA A 179 -45.29 -9.62 -15.98
C ALA A 179 -46.55 -9.05 -16.68
N ARG A 180 -46.58 -7.74 -16.94
CA ARG A 180 -47.68 -7.04 -17.63
C ARG A 180 -47.38 -6.77 -19.11
N LEU A 181 -46.14 -7.01 -19.56
CA LEU A 181 -45.77 -6.83 -20.96
C LEU A 181 -46.31 -7.99 -21.81
N SER A 182 -46.91 -7.66 -22.96
CA SER A 182 -47.33 -8.63 -23.98
C SER A 182 -46.61 -8.33 -25.30
N ALA A 183 -46.54 -9.31 -26.20
CA ALA A 183 -45.68 -9.26 -27.39
C ALA A 183 -46.01 -8.15 -28.42
N ASN A 184 -47.12 -7.42 -28.27
CA ASN A 184 -47.63 -6.44 -29.25
C ASN A 184 -47.87 -5.03 -28.67
N LEU A 185 -47.18 -4.63 -27.60
CA LEU A 185 -47.37 -3.29 -27.01
C LEU A 185 -46.52 -2.23 -27.71
N SER A 186 -47.08 -1.02 -27.83
CA SER A 186 -46.37 0.18 -28.28
C SER A 186 -45.50 0.77 -27.15
N ASP A 187 -44.47 1.55 -27.52
CA ASP A 187 -43.59 2.22 -26.54
C ASP A 187 -44.37 3.15 -25.58
N GLU A 188 -45.45 3.77 -26.05
CA GLU A 188 -46.35 4.60 -25.23
C GLU A 188 -47.12 3.77 -24.18
N GLU A 189 -47.59 2.59 -24.54
CA GLU A 189 -48.26 1.68 -23.60
C GLU A 189 -47.27 1.12 -22.57
N ILE A 190 -46.03 0.82 -22.98
CA ILE A 190 -44.97 0.37 -22.07
C ILE A 190 -44.63 1.47 -21.05
N THR A 191 -44.46 2.71 -21.52
CA THR A 191 -44.22 3.85 -20.62
C THR A 191 -45.39 4.08 -19.67
N GLN A 192 -46.65 3.96 -20.13
CA GLN A 192 -47.80 4.08 -19.26
C GLN A 192 -47.84 2.96 -18.18
N ILE A 193 -47.59 1.70 -18.55
CA ILE A 193 -47.55 0.58 -17.60
C ILE A 193 -46.45 0.79 -16.54
N THR A 194 -45.27 1.29 -16.95
CA THR A 194 -44.19 1.60 -16.00
C THR A 194 -44.59 2.73 -15.05
N LEU A 195 -45.19 3.81 -15.56
CA LEU A 195 -45.67 4.93 -14.74
C LEU A 195 -46.74 4.49 -13.73
N GLU A 196 -47.68 3.64 -14.15
CA GLU A 196 -48.70 3.08 -13.25
C GLU A 196 -48.07 2.22 -12.15
N ALA A 197 -47.09 1.38 -12.48
CA ALA A 197 -46.37 0.57 -11.49
C ALA A 197 -45.66 1.48 -10.45
N TRP A 198 -44.93 2.49 -10.90
CA TRP A 198 -44.27 3.46 -10.02
C TRP A 198 -45.26 4.29 -9.19
N ALA A 199 -46.38 4.73 -9.78
CA ALA A 199 -47.41 5.49 -9.09
C ALA A 199 -48.09 4.64 -7.99
N THR A 200 -48.38 3.37 -8.26
CA THR A 200 -48.96 2.46 -7.26
C THR A 200 -48.00 2.25 -6.09
N PHE A 201 -46.72 1.99 -6.36
CA PHE A 201 -45.69 1.88 -5.32
C PHE A 201 -45.55 3.16 -4.49
N TYR A 202 -45.49 4.32 -5.16
CA TYR A 202 -45.46 5.62 -4.49
C TYR A 202 -46.69 5.84 -3.60
N SER A 203 -47.89 5.51 -4.08
CA SER A 203 -49.12 5.66 -3.30
C SER A 203 -49.12 4.78 -2.05
N HIS A 204 -48.65 3.53 -2.15
CA HIS A 204 -48.56 2.61 -1.02
C HIS A 204 -47.51 3.08 -0.02
N THR A 205 -46.32 3.48 -0.47
CA THR A 205 -45.27 4.00 0.42
C THR A 205 -45.71 5.27 1.14
N LEU A 206 -46.40 6.18 0.46
CA LEU A 206 -47.00 7.37 1.06
C LEU A 206 -48.05 7.00 2.12
N GLN A 207 -48.93 6.03 1.85
CA GLN A 207 -49.92 5.56 2.83
C GLN A 207 -49.25 4.97 4.08
N TYR A 208 -48.22 4.13 3.90
CA TYR A 208 -47.45 3.60 5.03
C TYR A 208 -46.74 4.69 5.83
N GLN A 209 -46.14 5.67 5.16
CA GLN A 209 -45.52 6.83 5.81
C GLN A 209 -46.56 7.66 6.58
N GLN A 210 -47.73 7.93 6.01
CA GLN A 210 -48.82 8.65 6.68
C GLN A 210 -49.26 7.93 7.97
N VAL A 211 -49.33 6.59 7.96
CA VAL A 211 -49.61 5.80 9.16
C VAL A 211 -48.47 5.89 10.17
N GLY A 212 -47.21 5.82 9.72
CA GLY A 212 -46.01 5.92 10.55
C GLY A 212 -45.82 7.29 11.21
N HIS A 213 -46.25 8.37 10.55
CA HIS A 213 -46.14 9.74 11.04
C HIS A 213 -47.29 10.18 11.97
N LYS A 214 -48.25 9.30 12.29
CA LYS A 214 -49.33 9.66 13.25
C LYS A 214 -48.74 9.98 14.64
N PRO A 215 -49.05 11.14 15.24
CA PRO A 215 -48.52 11.53 16.54
C PRO A 215 -49.08 10.61 17.65
N VAL A 216 -48.20 10.22 18.57
CA VAL A 216 -48.49 9.33 19.70
C VAL A 216 -48.41 10.09 21.03
N GLY A 217 -47.47 11.03 21.15
CA GLY A 217 -47.31 11.84 22.34
C GLY A 217 -46.27 12.94 22.17
N ILE A 218 -46.14 13.79 23.19
CA ILE A 218 -45.14 14.87 23.25
C ILE A 218 -44.21 14.55 24.42
N VAL A 219 -42.91 14.70 24.21
CA VAL A 219 -41.86 14.49 25.21
C VAL A 219 -41.08 15.79 25.36
N GLY A 220 -41.04 16.32 26.58
CA GLY A 220 -40.09 17.37 26.97
C GLY A 220 -38.84 16.71 27.54
N VAL A 221 -37.66 17.14 27.08
CA VAL A 221 -36.37 16.64 27.60
C VAL A 221 -35.77 17.69 28.55
N GLY A 222 -35.86 17.43 29.86
CA GLY A 222 -35.10 18.12 30.91
C GLY A 222 -35.29 19.65 31.01
N SER A 223 -34.27 20.32 31.55
CA SER A 223 -34.11 21.78 31.69
C SER A 223 -33.90 22.52 30.36
N ASP A 224 -33.77 21.80 29.24
CA ASP A 224 -33.17 22.30 28.00
C ASP A 224 -34.21 22.82 26.98
N TRP A 225 -35.48 22.95 27.41
CA TRP A 225 -36.60 23.47 26.60
C TRP A 225 -36.86 22.74 25.26
N LEU A 226 -36.37 21.50 25.14
CA LEU A 226 -36.52 20.69 23.93
C LEU A 226 -37.86 19.94 23.92
N VAL A 227 -38.70 20.24 22.92
CA VAL A 227 -39.99 19.58 22.72
C VAL A 227 -39.92 18.62 21.54
N GLY A 228 -40.01 17.33 21.81
CA GLY A 228 -40.12 16.26 20.83
C GLY A 228 -41.57 15.80 20.66
N VAL A 229 -42.02 15.62 19.42
CA VAL A 229 -43.27 14.95 19.08
C VAL A 229 -42.95 13.50 18.70
N VAL A 230 -43.35 12.57 19.56
CA VAL A 230 -43.19 11.14 19.31
C VAL A 230 -44.33 10.68 18.39
N ARG A 231 -43.97 10.17 17.21
CA ARG A 231 -44.89 9.54 16.24
C ARG A 231 -44.66 8.04 16.25
N LYS A 232 -45.49 7.26 15.55
CA LYS A 232 -45.44 5.79 15.59
C LYS A 232 -44.09 5.21 15.16
N GLN A 233 -43.45 5.80 14.15
CA GLN A 233 -42.18 5.31 13.59
C GLN A 233 -41.04 6.34 13.64
N VAL A 234 -41.32 7.60 13.99
CA VAL A 234 -40.35 8.70 13.92
C VAL A 234 -40.52 9.62 15.14
N VAL A 235 -39.42 10.20 15.63
CA VAL A 235 -39.45 11.32 16.57
C VAL A 235 -39.19 12.61 15.80
N SER A 236 -40.12 13.56 15.91
CA SER A 236 -39.97 14.90 15.33
C SER A 236 -39.58 15.89 16.42
N TRP A 237 -38.81 16.93 16.08
CA TRP A 237 -38.40 17.97 17.02
C TRP A 237 -39.01 19.30 16.63
N VAL A 238 -39.46 20.07 17.62
CA VAL A 238 -39.96 21.44 17.41
C VAL A 238 -38.79 22.41 17.52
N ARG A 239 -38.66 23.30 16.55
CA ARG A 239 -37.64 24.35 16.53
C ARG A 239 -38.26 25.72 16.22
N PRO A 240 -37.62 26.84 16.62
CA PRO A 240 -38.01 28.16 16.13
C PRO A 240 -37.80 28.28 14.61
N MET A 241 -38.66 29.06 13.96
CA MET A 241 -38.56 29.37 12.53
C MET A 241 -37.58 30.52 12.30
N ASP A 242 -36.84 30.45 11.20
CA ASP A 242 -36.00 31.56 10.72
C ASP A 242 -36.88 32.67 10.12
N ALA A 243 -36.40 33.92 10.10
CA ALA A 243 -37.15 35.08 9.59
C ALA A 243 -37.63 34.88 8.15
N LEU A 244 -36.80 34.28 7.29
CA LEU A 244 -37.19 33.95 5.91
C LEU A 244 -38.24 32.84 5.82
N GLU A 245 -38.21 31.88 6.74
CA GLU A 245 -39.22 30.82 6.81
C GLU A 245 -40.57 31.37 7.29
N VAL A 246 -40.55 32.33 8.22
CA VAL A 246 -41.76 33.04 8.65
C VAL A 246 -42.41 33.76 7.46
N VAL A 247 -41.62 34.39 6.59
CA VAL A 247 -42.15 35.02 5.36
C VAL A 247 -42.68 33.98 4.37
N ALA A 248 -42.03 32.82 4.24
CA ALA A 248 -42.40 31.79 3.27
C ALA A 248 -43.63 30.97 3.66
N LEU A 249 -43.75 30.62 4.94
CA LEU A 249 -44.72 29.67 5.48
C LEU A 249 -45.79 30.34 6.36
N GLY A 250 -45.57 31.58 6.79
CA GLY A 250 -46.48 32.31 7.65
C GLY A 250 -47.75 32.77 6.93
N PRO A 251 -48.87 32.95 7.67
CA PRO A 251 -50.08 33.53 7.11
C PRO A 251 -49.82 34.99 6.73
N VAL A 252 -50.08 35.33 5.47
CA VAL A 252 -49.76 36.64 4.87
C VAL A 252 -50.43 37.80 5.61
N ASP A 253 -51.60 37.57 6.22
CA ASP A 253 -52.36 38.59 6.97
C ASP A 253 -51.77 38.90 8.35
N THR A 254 -50.90 38.03 8.87
CA THR A 254 -50.26 38.17 10.19
C THR A 254 -48.85 38.75 10.13
N LEU A 255 -48.29 38.89 8.93
CA LEU A 255 -46.94 39.42 8.73
C LEU A 255 -46.90 40.92 8.99
N SER A 256 -46.03 41.34 9.91
CA SER A 256 -45.78 42.75 10.20
C SER A 256 -44.28 43.06 10.13
N ALA A 257 -43.92 44.32 9.85
CA ALA A 257 -42.52 44.74 9.86
C ALA A 257 -41.85 44.54 11.24
N ALA A 258 -42.64 44.55 12.33
CA ALA A 258 -42.17 44.28 13.69
C ALA A 258 -41.91 42.79 13.98
N SER A 259 -42.50 41.87 13.21
CA SER A 259 -42.25 40.42 13.36
C SER A 259 -40.96 39.94 12.67
N LEU A 260 -40.34 40.82 11.89
CA LEU A 260 -39.09 40.58 11.17
C LEU A 260 -38.00 41.40 11.86
N ASP A 261 -37.68 41.05 13.10
CA ASP A 261 -36.62 41.67 13.91
C ASP A 261 -35.36 41.87 13.07
N GLY A 262 -34.97 43.10 12.70
CA GLY A 262 -33.65 43.56 12.21
C GLY A 262 -32.87 42.77 11.12
N VAL A 263 -33.30 41.57 10.74
CA VAL A 263 -32.55 40.55 9.99
C VAL A 263 -32.54 40.85 8.50
N LEU A 264 -33.55 41.59 8.02
CA LEU A 264 -33.71 41.91 6.60
C LEU A 264 -33.12 43.27 6.23
N SER A 265 -33.33 44.29 7.08
CA SER A 265 -32.76 45.64 6.94
C SER A 265 -33.09 46.50 8.16
N GLU A 266 -32.19 47.40 8.54
CA GLU A 266 -32.42 48.42 9.57
C GLU A 266 -33.38 49.54 9.07
N ASP A 267 -33.56 49.67 7.75
CA ASP A 267 -34.42 50.68 7.14
C ASP A 267 -35.91 50.28 7.17
N ALA A 268 -36.73 51.04 7.89
CA ALA A 268 -38.18 50.81 8.02
C ALA A 268 -38.93 50.82 6.67
N VAL A 269 -38.45 51.57 5.67
CA VAL A 269 -39.05 51.61 4.32
C VAL A 269 -38.75 50.32 3.55
N VAL A 270 -37.56 49.76 3.72
CA VAL A 270 -37.13 48.53 3.06
C VAL A 270 -37.81 47.32 3.70
N SER A 271 -37.92 47.29 5.03
CA SER A 271 -38.65 46.23 5.73
C SER A 271 -40.15 46.23 5.38
N ALA A 272 -40.77 47.40 5.26
CA ALA A 272 -42.15 47.53 4.77
C ALA A 272 -42.30 47.04 3.31
N ALA A 273 -41.33 47.33 2.44
CA ALA A 273 -41.31 46.84 1.07
C ALA A 273 -41.20 45.30 1.00
N VAL A 274 -40.38 44.69 1.87
CA VAL A 274 -40.23 43.22 1.94
C VAL A 274 -41.53 42.55 2.41
N VAL A 275 -42.20 43.09 3.43
CA VAL A 275 -43.51 42.58 3.87
C VAL A 275 -44.56 42.72 2.76
N ALA A 276 -44.54 43.84 2.03
CA ALA A 276 -45.45 44.05 0.91
C ALA A 276 -45.21 43.05 -0.25
N LEU A 277 -43.98 42.54 -0.42
CA LEU A 277 -43.63 41.51 -1.40
C LEU A 277 -44.10 40.10 -1.04
N ALA A 278 -44.38 39.81 0.24
CA ALA A 278 -44.89 38.50 0.65
C ALA A 278 -46.24 38.16 -0.01
N LYS A 279 -47.12 39.16 -0.20
CA LYS A 279 -48.43 39.03 -0.85
C LYS A 279 -48.34 38.54 -2.31
N PRO A 280 -47.62 39.22 -3.21
CA PRO A 280 -47.47 38.74 -4.58
C PRO A 280 -46.68 37.43 -4.68
N LEU A 281 -45.71 37.17 -3.78
CA LEU A 281 -45.01 35.88 -3.75
C LEU A 281 -45.94 34.72 -3.42
N HIS A 282 -46.82 34.88 -2.44
CA HIS A 282 -47.80 33.87 -2.07
C HIS A 282 -48.76 33.55 -3.23
N LEU A 283 -49.23 34.58 -3.94
CA LEU A 283 -50.08 34.40 -5.13
C LEU A 283 -49.38 33.62 -6.25
N VAL A 284 -48.09 33.86 -6.47
CA VAL A 284 -47.28 33.08 -7.43
C VAL A 284 -47.15 31.64 -6.96
N ARG A 285 -46.89 31.41 -5.67
CA ARG A 285 -46.75 30.07 -5.09
C ARG A 285 -48.04 29.24 -5.22
N GLU A 286 -49.21 29.84 -4.97
CA GLU A 286 -50.51 29.18 -5.12
C GLU A 286 -50.85 28.90 -6.59
N ALA A 287 -50.35 29.72 -7.52
CA ALA A 287 -50.61 29.56 -8.95
C ALA A 287 -49.87 28.39 -9.59
N ILE A 288 -48.79 27.89 -8.98
CA ILE A 288 -47.91 26.86 -9.58
C ILE A 288 -48.40 25.47 -9.17
N PRO A 289 -48.76 24.60 -10.14
CA PRO A 289 -49.04 23.19 -9.86
C PRO A 289 -47.81 22.46 -9.30
N LEU A 290 -48.04 21.46 -8.44
CA LEU A 290 -46.98 20.67 -7.83
C LEU A 290 -46.08 19.97 -8.88
N GLU A 291 -46.66 19.55 -10.01
CA GLU A 291 -45.94 18.93 -11.12
C GLU A 291 -44.92 19.89 -11.73
N VAL A 292 -45.33 21.13 -12.05
CA VAL A 292 -44.46 22.17 -12.59
C VAL A 292 -43.37 22.55 -11.58
N ALA A 293 -43.72 22.60 -10.30
CA ALA A 293 -42.76 22.83 -9.22
C ALA A 293 -41.68 21.74 -9.14
N SER A 294 -42.04 20.47 -9.36
CA SER A 294 -41.09 19.34 -9.39
C SER A 294 -40.29 19.27 -10.68
N ALA A 295 -40.89 19.61 -11.82
CA ALA A 295 -40.21 19.73 -13.10
C ALA A 295 -39.09 20.77 -13.03
N PHE A 296 -39.33 21.91 -12.37
CA PHE A 296 -38.30 22.93 -12.14
C PHE A 296 -37.07 22.37 -11.42
N THR A 297 -37.23 21.54 -10.38
CA THR A 297 -36.07 20.95 -9.69
C THR A 297 -35.36 19.88 -10.52
N LEU A 298 -36.10 19.18 -11.39
CA LEU A 298 -35.53 18.21 -12.34
C LEU A 298 -34.74 18.92 -13.44
N ASP A 299 -35.23 20.04 -13.96
CA ASP A 299 -34.54 20.85 -14.96
C ASP A 299 -33.20 21.38 -14.41
N LEU A 300 -33.17 21.80 -13.13
CA LEU A 300 -31.94 22.17 -12.43
C LEU A 300 -30.96 20.99 -12.33
N HIS A 301 -31.45 19.77 -12.06
CA HIS A 301 -30.62 18.57 -12.04
C HIS A 301 -29.99 18.26 -13.41
N HIS A 302 -30.72 18.57 -14.50
CA HIS A 302 -30.25 18.49 -15.89
C HIS A 302 -29.45 19.71 -16.35
N LEU A 303 -29.03 20.59 -15.43
CA LEU A 303 -28.17 21.75 -15.66
C LEU A 303 -28.80 22.82 -16.59
N GLN A 304 -30.13 22.87 -16.68
CA GLN A 304 -30.80 23.97 -17.37
C GLN A 304 -30.69 25.26 -16.54
N PRO A 305 -30.46 26.43 -17.18
CA PRO A 305 -30.37 27.69 -16.46
C PRO A 305 -31.73 28.07 -15.84
N PRO A 306 -31.81 28.36 -14.52
CA PRO A 306 -33.05 28.63 -13.81
C PRO A 306 -33.85 29.79 -14.43
N ASP A 307 -33.15 30.77 -14.99
CA ASP A 307 -33.71 31.99 -15.54
C ASP A 307 -34.60 31.71 -16.76
N GLN A 308 -34.14 30.80 -17.62
CA GLN A 308 -34.84 30.42 -18.84
C GLN A 308 -36.02 29.51 -18.52
N VAL A 309 -35.82 28.58 -17.57
CA VAL A 309 -36.90 27.71 -17.08
C VAL A 309 -38.00 28.58 -16.44
N ALA A 310 -37.63 29.51 -15.56
CA ALA A 310 -38.56 30.46 -14.96
C ALA A 310 -39.28 31.33 -16.01
N ALA A 311 -38.57 31.82 -17.04
CA ALA A 311 -39.19 32.58 -18.13
C ALA A 311 -40.25 31.75 -18.87
N SER A 312 -39.98 30.48 -19.18
CA SER A 312 -40.94 29.59 -19.84
C SER A 312 -42.19 29.33 -18.98
N ILE A 313 -41.99 29.07 -17.69
CA ILE A 313 -43.08 28.85 -16.72
C ILE A 313 -43.91 30.13 -16.56
N THR A 314 -43.29 31.31 -16.48
CA THR A 314 -44.06 32.57 -16.40
C THR A 314 -44.86 32.86 -17.66
N ALA A 315 -44.32 32.56 -18.84
CA ALA A 315 -45.04 32.73 -20.09
C ALA A 315 -46.29 31.84 -20.17
N SER A 316 -46.20 30.58 -19.74
CA SER A 316 -47.37 29.68 -19.67
C SER A 316 -48.37 30.12 -18.61
N LEU A 317 -47.93 30.43 -17.39
CA LEU A 317 -48.81 30.85 -16.29
C LEU A 317 -49.60 32.14 -16.62
N LEU A 318 -48.97 33.09 -17.30
CA LEU A 318 -49.62 34.33 -17.73
C LEU A 318 -50.56 34.13 -18.92
N ALA A 319 -50.29 33.16 -19.80
CA ALA A 319 -51.17 32.79 -20.90
C ALA A 319 -52.44 32.08 -20.39
N ASP A 320 -52.29 31.20 -19.39
CA ASP A 320 -53.38 30.38 -18.87
C ASP A 320 -54.41 31.18 -18.04
N SER A 321 -54.02 32.31 -17.42
CA SER A 321 -54.87 33.01 -16.46
C SER A 321 -54.79 34.56 -16.49
N ALA A 322 -55.64 35.19 -17.30
CA ALA A 322 -55.73 36.65 -17.39
C ALA A 322 -56.07 37.36 -16.06
N LYS A 323 -56.86 36.73 -15.17
CA LYS A 323 -57.19 37.26 -13.84
C LYS A 323 -55.96 37.39 -12.95
N LEU A 324 -55.14 36.33 -12.94
CA LEU A 324 -53.90 36.25 -12.16
C LEU A 324 -52.90 37.32 -12.62
N SER A 325 -52.81 37.57 -13.93
CA SER A 325 -52.00 38.66 -14.49
C SER A 325 -52.43 40.06 -14.02
N SER A 326 -53.75 40.30 -13.88
CA SER A 326 -54.29 41.57 -13.39
C SER A 326 -54.00 41.75 -11.89
N ASP A 327 -54.21 40.70 -11.11
CA ASP A 327 -54.07 40.76 -9.65
C ASP A 327 -52.61 40.88 -9.23
N LEU A 328 -51.70 40.15 -9.87
CA LEU A 328 -50.26 40.32 -9.69
C LEU A 328 -49.80 41.72 -10.09
N GLY A 329 -50.28 42.26 -11.22
CA GLY A 329 -49.96 43.62 -11.66
C GLY A 329 -50.38 44.69 -10.65
N LYS A 330 -51.60 44.59 -10.10
CA LYS A 330 -52.12 45.53 -9.08
C LYS A 330 -51.33 45.43 -7.77
N LYS A 331 -51.02 44.21 -7.31
CA LYS A 331 -50.27 43.99 -6.07
C LYS A 331 -48.82 44.44 -6.20
N LEU A 332 -48.16 44.19 -7.32
CA LEU A 332 -46.81 44.68 -7.60
C LEU A 332 -46.76 46.21 -7.68
N ALA A 333 -47.76 46.85 -8.29
CA ALA A 333 -47.85 48.31 -8.34
C ALA A 333 -48.06 48.96 -6.95
N SER A 334 -48.53 48.20 -5.95
CA SER A 334 -48.73 48.68 -4.58
C SER A 334 -47.47 48.65 -3.71
N VAL A 335 -46.38 48.02 -4.18
CA VAL A 335 -45.11 47.92 -3.44
C VAL A 335 -44.26 49.19 -3.67
N SER A 336 -44.14 50.03 -2.66
CA SER A 336 -43.18 51.15 -2.68
C SER A 336 -41.75 50.64 -2.58
N GLY A 337 -40.89 50.95 -3.56
CA GLY A 337 -39.47 50.57 -3.51
C GLY A 337 -39.18 49.10 -3.86
N LEU A 338 -39.89 48.53 -4.84
CA LEU A 338 -39.75 47.14 -5.32
C LEU A 338 -38.30 46.65 -5.45
N VAL A 339 -37.42 47.43 -6.11
CA VAL A 339 -36.03 47.03 -6.35
C VAL A 339 -35.21 46.99 -5.05
N ALA A 340 -35.43 47.92 -4.13
CA ALA A 340 -34.76 47.94 -2.83
C ALA A 340 -35.24 46.78 -1.94
N GLY A 341 -36.55 46.50 -1.93
CA GLY A 341 -37.12 45.35 -1.23
C GLY A 341 -36.60 44.01 -1.78
N LEU A 342 -36.55 43.85 -3.10
CA LEU A 342 -35.95 42.66 -3.73
C LEU A 342 -34.46 42.53 -3.38
N ARG A 343 -33.69 43.61 -3.42
CA ARG A 343 -32.27 43.60 -3.06
C ARG A 343 -32.05 43.15 -1.60
N ALA A 344 -32.84 43.66 -0.67
CA ALA A 344 -32.78 43.25 0.74
C ALA A 344 -33.15 41.77 0.91
N TYR A 345 -34.18 41.29 0.20
CA TYR A 345 -34.54 39.87 0.19
C TYR A 345 -33.40 38.98 -0.30
N LEU A 346 -32.70 39.39 -1.37
CA LEU A 346 -31.54 38.66 -1.89
C LEU A 346 -30.33 38.74 -0.96
N HIS A 347 -30.16 39.83 -0.22
CA HIS A 347 -29.10 39.93 0.76
C HIS A 347 -29.35 39.00 1.95
N ALA A 348 -30.59 38.91 2.44
CA ALA A 348 -30.97 37.96 3.50
C ALA A 348 -30.83 36.49 3.07
N LEU A 349 -31.00 36.20 1.78
CA LEU A 349 -30.77 34.87 1.19
C LEU A 349 -29.29 34.53 1.02
N GLN A 350 -28.35 35.44 1.23
CA GLN A 350 -26.91 35.14 1.15
C GLN A 350 -26.41 34.55 2.47
N LEU A 351 -25.86 33.33 2.42
CA LEU A 351 -25.25 32.71 3.61
C LEU A 351 -23.90 33.32 3.97
N ASP A 352 -23.18 33.88 3.00
CA ASP A 352 -21.88 34.54 3.14
C ASP A 352 -21.95 35.95 3.75
N MET A 353 -23.15 36.47 4.05
CA MET A 353 -23.37 37.84 4.54
C MET A 353 -22.72 38.92 3.65
N GLY A 354 -22.42 38.60 2.38
CA GLY A 354 -21.72 39.48 1.44
C GLY A 354 -20.19 39.46 1.54
N MET A 355 -19.60 38.59 2.38
CA MET A 355 -18.16 38.42 2.56
C MET A 355 -17.73 36.97 2.26
N PRO A 356 -17.66 36.56 0.98
CA PRO A 356 -17.28 35.20 0.58
C PRO A 356 -15.86 34.81 1.01
N ASP A 357 -15.02 35.80 1.27
CA ASP A 357 -13.63 35.68 1.68
C ASP A 357 -13.48 35.47 3.20
N ALA A 358 -14.48 35.86 4.01
CA ALA A 358 -14.42 35.78 5.47
C ALA A 358 -14.73 34.38 6.02
N LEU A 359 -15.23 33.48 5.17
CA LEU A 359 -15.51 32.08 5.51
C LEU A 359 -14.27 31.18 5.44
N THR A 360 -13.08 31.73 5.13
CA THR A 360 -11.82 30.99 5.12
C THR A 360 -11.23 30.88 6.53
N LEU A 361 -11.44 29.75 7.19
CA LEU A 361 -10.59 29.36 8.32
C LEU A 361 -9.32 28.70 7.80
N GLU A 362 -8.43 29.50 7.23
CA GLU A 362 -7.07 29.06 7.02
C GLU A 362 -6.27 29.28 8.31
N ASN A 363 -6.00 28.16 8.99
CA ASN A 363 -5.03 27.97 10.06
C ASN A 363 -5.46 28.37 11.50
N GLY A 364 -5.78 27.34 12.28
CA GLY A 364 -5.26 27.28 13.65
C GLY A 364 -6.08 27.91 14.76
N ILE A 365 -7.41 28.04 14.64
CA ILE A 365 -8.21 28.24 15.85
C ILE A 365 -8.25 26.92 16.60
N LYS A 366 -7.36 26.78 17.59
CA LYS A 366 -7.48 25.75 18.62
C LYS A 366 -8.86 25.91 19.23
N SER A 367 -9.67 24.84 19.20
CA SER A 367 -11.01 24.83 19.79
C SER A 367 -10.98 25.47 21.17
N SER A 368 -11.70 26.59 21.36
CA SER A 368 -12.02 27.02 22.72
C SER A 368 -12.84 25.90 23.35
N GLY A 369 -12.43 25.44 24.53
CA GLY A 369 -12.99 24.22 25.14
C GLY A 369 -14.47 24.31 25.54
N SER A 370 -15.11 25.47 25.42
CA SER A 370 -16.43 25.78 25.99
C SER A 370 -17.58 25.00 25.37
N LEU A 371 -17.60 24.79 24.04
CA LEU A 371 -18.67 24.08 23.31
C LEU A 371 -18.27 22.67 22.84
N SER A 372 -17.13 22.15 23.27
CA SER A 372 -16.65 20.83 22.84
C SER A 372 -17.65 19.73 23.22
N GLY A 373 -18.21 19.06 22.21
CA GLY A 373 -19.23 18.01 22.40
C GLY A 373 -20.70 18.46 22.34
N ALA A 374 -21.00 19.76 22.20
CA ALA A 374 -22.38 20.21 22.01
C ALA A 374 -22.98 19.61 20.72
N LEU A 375 -24.11 18.90 20.86
CA LEU A 375 -24.80 18.20 19.76
C LEU A 375 -23.93 17.22 18.95
N SER A 376 -22.80 16.76 19.47
CA SER A 376 -21.90 15.83 18.78
C SER A 376 -22.46 14.41 18.64
N GLY A 377 -23.52 14.08 19.38
CA GLY A 377 -24.23 12.81 19.25
C GLY A 377 -24.95 12.67 17.91
N ARG A 378 -25.22 11.42 17.48
CA ARG A 378 -25.90 11.09 16.21
C ARG A 378 -27.24 11.79 16.04
N ALA A 379 -28.04 11.83 17.11
CA ALA A 379 -29.33 12.52 17.09
C ALA A 379 -29.14 14.03 16.88
N GLY A 380 -28.13 14.64 17.52
CA GLY A 380 -27.79 16.05 17.31
C GLY A 380 -27.37 16.33 15.87
N ALA A 381 -26.48 15.52 15.31
CA ALA A 381 -26.07 15.60 13.91
C ALA A 381 -27.27 15.44 12.95
N ALA A 382 -28.14 14.46 13.19
CA ALA A 382 -29.35 14.24 12.39
C ALA A 382 -30.33 15.41 12.46
N ILE A 383 -30.49 16.05 13.62
CA ILE A 383 -31.34 17.24 13.75
C ILE A 383 -30.72 18.41 12.98
N ILE A 384 -29.41 18.66 13.13
CA ILE A 384 -28.72 19.73 12.41
C ILE A 384 -28.79 19.51 10.90
N GLY A 385 -28.52 18.28 10.44
CA GLY A 385 -28.65 17.92 9.02
C GLY A 385 -30.06 18.14 8.48
N ALA A 386 -31.09 17.75 9.24
CA ALA A 386 -32.49 17.98 8.88
C ALA A 386 -32.88 19.47 8.89
N VAL A 387 -32.36 20.26 9.83
CA VAL A 387 -32.58 21.72 9.88
C VAL A 387 -31.98 22.37 8.64
N VAL A 388 -30.74 22.05 8.28
CA VAL A 388 -30.09 22.60 7.08
C VAL A 388 -30.83 22.19 5.81
N ALA A 389 -31.24 20.93 5.70
CA ALA A 389 -32.04 20.46 4.56
C ALA A 389 -33.37 21.21 4.45
N GLN A 390 -34.05 21.44 5.57
CA GLN A 390 -35.29 22.21 5.60
C GLN A 390 -35.07 23.67 5.19
N VAL A 391 -34.05 24.34 5.74
CA VAL A 391 -33.71 25.72 5.40
C VAL A 391 -33.35 25.83 3.92
N ALA A 392 -32.52 24.93 3.39
CA ALA A 392 -32.14 24.91 1.98
C ALA A 392 -33.35 24.70 1.08
N LYS A 393 -34.28 23.79 1.44
CA LYS A 393 -35.52 23.54 0.70
C LYS A 393 -36.43 24.78 0.67
N VAL A 394 -36.71 25.37 1.83
CA VAL A 394 -37.59 26.55 1.91
C VAL A 394 -36.99 27.72 1.14
N ARG A 395 -35.68 27.94 1.27
CA ARG A 395 -34.98 29.01 0.53
C ARG A 395 -34.90 28.75 -0.97
N LEU A 396 -34.78 27.50 -1.42
CA LEU A 396 -34.87 27.14 -2.83
C LEU A 396 -36.26 27.45 -3.41
N GLU A 397 -37.32 27.07 -2.71
CA GLU A 397 -38.71 27.37 -3.10
C GLU A 397 -38.94 28.89 -3.15
N LEU A 398 -38.45 29.63 -2.15
CA LEU A 398 -38.48 31.10 -2.16
C LEU A 398 -37.72 31.69 -3.36
N CYS A 399 -36.53 31.19 -3.67
CA CYS A 399 -35.74 31.69 -4.80
C CYS A 399 -36.44 31.40 -6.15
N ARG A 400 -37.10 30.24 -6.30
CA ARG A 400 -37.95 29.95 -7.47
C ARG A 400 -39.10 30.95 -7.56
N ASP A 401 -39.83 31.16 -6.47
CA ASP A 401 -41.00 32.05 -6.44
C ASP A 401 -40.57 33.51 -6.72
N LEU A 402 -39.40 33.93 -6.23
CA LEU A 402 -38.79 35.23 -6.53
C LEU A 402 -38.39 35.37 -7.99
N LEU A 403 -37.74 34.34 -8.58
CA LEU A 403 -37.38 34.34 -10.00
C LEU A 403 -38.62 34.51 -10.87
N LEU A 404 -39.67 33.73 -10.59
CA LEU A 404 -40.94 33.83 -11.30
C LEU A 404 -41.56 35.21 -11.09
N LEU A 405 -41.54 35.76 -9.88
CA LEU A 405 -42.05 37.11 -9.63
C LEU A 405 -41.27 38.20 -10.39
N GLN A 406 -39.95 38.09 -10.46
CA GLN A 406 -39.10 39.02 -11.22
C GLN A 406 -39.37 38.94 -12.72
N GLN A 407 -39.54 37.72 -13.26
CA GLN A 407 -39.93 37.51 -14.65
C GLN A 407 -41.34 38.06 -14.92
N VAL A 408 -42.31 37.84 -14.03
CA VAL A 408 -43.66 38.44 -14.13
C VAL A 408 -43.58 39.96 -14.11
N ALA A 409 -42.76 40.55 -13.23
CA ALA A 409 -42.57 42.00 -13.15
C ALA A 409 -42.01 42.56 -14.47
N LEU A 410 -41.11 41.85 -15.14
CA LEU A 410 -40.57 42.23 -16.45
C LEU A 410 -41.61 42.09 -17.58
N HIS A 411 -42.41 41.01 -17.60
CA HIS A 411 -43.47 40.81 -18.60
C HIS A 411 -44.65 41.79 -18.44
N LEU A 412 -44.98 42.15 -17.19
CA LEU A 412 -46.08 43.07 -16.86
C LEU A 412 -45.60 44.52 -16.65
N GLY A 413 -44.41 44.89 -17.14
CA GLY A 413 -43.77 46.19 -16.88
C GLY A 413 -44.69 47.41 -17.02
N HIS A 414 -45.57 47.41 -18.04
CA HIS A 414 -46.56 48.48 -18.26
C HIS A 414 -47.65 48.56 -17.17
N LYS A 415 -48.07 47.43 -16.59
CA LYS A 415 -49.10 47.37 -15.53
C LYS A 415 -48.51 47.63 -14.13
N CYS A 416 -47.23 47.36 -13.93
CA CYS A 416 -46.55 47.44 -12.63
C CYS A 416 -45.90 48.81 -12.32
N ARG A 417 -46.02 49.82 -13.20
CA ARG A 417 -45.37 51.15 -13.07
C ARG A 417 -43.84 51.06 -12.86
N LEU A 418 -43.19 50.08 -13.47
CA LEU A 418 -41.73 49.95 -13.40
C LEU A 418 -41.04 51.08 -14.16
N THR A 419 -40.10 51.77 -13.52
CA THR A 419 -39.23 52.72 -14.21
C THR A 419 -38.26 51.95 -15.14
N PRO A 420 -37.83 52.54 -16.26
CA PRO A 420 -36.88 51.90 -17.16
C PRO A 420 -35.57 51.51 -16.45
N ASP A 421 -35.10 52.34 -15.51
CA ASP A 421 -33.92 52.05 -14.69
C ASP A 421 -34.14 50.86 -13.75
N ALA A 422 -35.32 50.74 -13.13
CA ALA A 422 -35.66 49.60 -12.29
C ALA A 422 -35.74 48.30 -13.10
N ALA A 423 -36.31 48.36 -14.32
CA ALA A 423 -36.35 47.21 -15.23
C ALA A 423 -34.94 46.81 -15.70
N ALA A 424 -34.05 47.78 -15.95
CA ALA A 424 -32.65 47.51 -16.27
C ALA A 424 -31.92 46.85 -15.10
N GLN A 425 -32.06 47.37 -13.87
CA GLN A 425 -31.46 46.77 -12.67
C GLN A 425 -31.98 45.35 -12.40
N LEU A 426 -33.27 45.10 -12.63
CA LEU A 426 -33.86 43.77 -12.51
C LEU A 426 -33.21 42.78 -13.48
N ARG A 427 -33.05 43.17 -14.76
CA ARG A 427 -32.44 42.31 -15.79
C ARG A 427 -30.95 42.07 -15.59
N SER A 428 -30.19 43.11 -15.24
CA SER A 428 -28.72 43.03 -15.21
C SER A 428 -28.14 42.55 -13.87
N THR A 429 -28.81 42.82 -12.75
CA THR A 429 -28.23 42.56 -11.42
C THR A 429 -29.05 41.59 -10.57
N LEU A 430 -30.36 41.79 -10.44
CA LEU A 430 -31.17 41.01 -9.51
C LEU A 430 -31.45 39.60 -10.04
N LEU A 431 -31.86 39.49 -11.31
CA LEU A 431 -32.23 38.21 -11.91
C LEU A 431 -31.05 37.23 -11.99
N PRO A 432 -29.84 37.61 -12.49
CA PRO A 432 -28.68 36.72 -12.44
C PRO A 432 -28.26 36.34 -11.02
N LYS A 433 -28.42 37.26 -10.05
CA LYS A 433 -28.13 36.97 -8.63
C LYS A 433 -29.11 35.94 -8.06
N THR A 434 -30.40 36.03 -8.42
CA THR A 434 -31.39 35.01 -8.02
C THR A 434 -31.16 33.66 -8.66
N ALA A 435 -30.71 33.64 -9.92
CA ALA A 435 -30.26 32.45 -10.64
C ALA A 435 -29.19 31.69 -9.85
N LEU A 436 -28.13 32.42 -9.51
CA LEU A 436 -26.96 31.89 -8.81
C LEU A 436 -27.34 31.39 -7.40
N LEU A 437 -28.21 32.11 -6.69
CA LEU A 437 -28.72 31.66 -5.39
C LEU A 437 -29.60 30.40 -5.52
N THR A 438 -30.47 30.29 -6.54
CA THR A 438 -31.24 29.05 -6.75
C THR A 438 -30.34 27.84 -6.96
N GLN A 439 -29.30 27.98 -7.78
CA GLN A 439 -28.39 26.88 -8.06
C GLN A 439 -27.55 26.51 -6.83
N ALA A 440 -27.13 27.50 -6.03
CA ALA A 440 -26.42 27.28 -4.78
C ALA A 440 -27.28 26.57 -3.72
N TYR A 441 -28.53 26.99 -3.53
CA TYR A 441 -29.45 26.32 -2.61
C TYR A 441 -29.84 24.93 -3.08
N PHE A 442 -29.95 24.71 -4.40
CA PHE A 442 -30.16 23.39 -4.97
C PHE A 442 -28.98 22.45 -4.69
N ALA A 443 -27.74 22.93 -4.88
CA ALA A 443 -26.53 22.16 -4.55
C ALA A 443 -26.43 21.85 -3.05
N LEU A 444 -26.75 22.82 -2.18
CA LEU A 444 -26.78 22.61 -0.72
C LEU A 444 -27.85 21.60 -0.32
N LEU A 445 -29.05 21.68 -0.91
CA LEU A 445 -30.13 20.72 -0.69
C LEU A 445 -29.71 19.31 -1.10
N HIS A 446 -29.06 19.16 -2.26
CA HIS A 446 -28.54 17.88 -2.74
C HIS A 446 -27.57 17.25 -1.72
N VAL A 447 -26.56 18.00 -1.26
CA VAL A 447 -25.60 17.50 -0.25
C VAL A 447 -26.28 17.17 1.09
N SER A 448 -27.27 17.97 1.50
CA SER A 448 -27.99 17.75 2.77
C SER A 448 -28.87 16.48 2.76
N THR A 449 -29.31 16.06 1.58
CA THR A 449 -30.24 14.93 1.39
C THR A 449 -29.56 13.68 0.84
N ALA A 450 -28.37 13.81 0.25
CA ALA A 450 -27.57 12.69 -0.23
C ALA A 450 -27.25 11.69 0.89
N ALA A 451 -27.47 10.41 0.61
CA ALA A 451 -27.13 9.34 1.53
C ALA A 451 -25.61 9.15 1.56
N ALA A 452 -25.02 9.11 2.76
CA ALA A 452 -23.59 8.84 2.90
C ALA A 452 -23.32 7.35 2.71
N ILE A 453 -22.30 7.03 1.91
CA ILE A 453 -21.82 5.67 1.72
C ILE A 453 -20.93 5.31 2.90
N GLN A 454 -20.92 4.06 3.36
CA GLN A 454 -19.92 3.61 4.33
C GLN A 454 -18.64 3.26 3.56
N PRO A 455 -17.56 4.06 3.67
CA PRO A 455 -16.34 3.77 2.95
C PRO A 455 -15.68 2.50 3.50
N SER A 456 -15.13 1.68 2.61
CA SER A 456 -14.32 0.53 3.01
C SER A 456 -13.06 0.98 3.76
N GLN A 457 -12.51 0.11 4.61
CA GLN A 457 -11.24 0.42 5.27
C GLN A 457 -10.11 0.65 4.25
N ALA A 458 -10.10 -0.08 3.13
CA ALA A 458 -9.12 0.08 2.05
C ALA A 458 -9.19 1.48 1.41
N THR A 459 -10.39 2.01 1.14
CA THR A 459 -10.57 3.36 0.58
C THR A 459 -10.09 4.45 1.54
N LEU A 460 -10.31 4.27 2.85
CA LEU A 460 -9.82 5.21 3.87
C LEU A 460 -8.30 5.16 4.02
N GLU A 461 -7.70 3.98 3.97
CA GLU A 461 -6.24 3.83 3.97
C GLU A 461 -5.60 4.41 2.70
N ALA A 462 -6.24 4.25 1.53
CA ALA A 462 -5.80 4.88 0.28
C ALA A 462 -5.82 6.42 0.40
N GLY A 463 -6.90 7.00 0.93
CA GLY A 463 -6.99 8.44 1.19
C GLY A 463 -5.88 8.95 2.14
N LYS A 464 -5.59 8.21 3.21
CA LYS A 464 -4.46 8.52 4.13
C LYS A 464 -3.10 8.48 3.41
N ARG A 465 -2.85 7.47 2.57
CA ARG A 465 -1.61 7.34 1.79
C ARG A 465 -1.46 8.51 0.80
N GLN A 466 -2.56 8.91 0.15
CA GLN A 466 -2.61 10.02 -0.79
C GLN A 466 -2.35 11.37 -0.13
N LEU A 467 -2.96 11.63 1.03
CA LEU A 467 -2.67 12.84 1.84
C LEU A 467 -1.19 12.92 2.23
N ALA A 468 -0.62 11.79 2.67
CA ALA A 468 0.80 11.72 2.98
C ALA A 468 1.69 12.00 1.75
N ALA A 469 1.29 11.54 0.55
CA ALA A 469 1.98 11.85 -0.72
C ALA A 469 1.97 13.35 -1.03
N LEU A 470 0.81 13.98 -0.84
CA LEU A 470 0.63 15.42 -1.04
C LEU A 470 1.27 16.25 0.09
N SER A 471 1.72 15.62 1.17
CA SER A 471 2.19 16.29 2.41
C SER A 471 1.16 17.23 3.03
N LEU A 472 -0.11 16.90 2.83
CA LEU A 472 -1.21 17.57 3.52
C LEU A 472 -1.26 17.07 4.97
N GLY A 473 -1.57 17.96 5.91
CA GLY A 473 -1.71 17.62 7.33
C GLY A 473 -2.78 16.55 7.57
N SER A 474 -2.81 16.01 8.80
CA SER A 474 -3.79 15.00 9.20
C SER A 474 -5.22 15.42 8.86
N CYS A 475 -5.98 14.51 8.22
CA CYS A 475 -7.40 14.69 7.90
C CYS A 475 -8.14 15.33 9.09
N PRO A 476 -9.06 16.27 8.85
CA PRO A 476 -9.86 16.76 9.92
C PRO A 476 -10.87 15.66 10.31
N GLY A 477 -10.62 15.03 11.47
CA GLY A 477 -11.51 14.14 12.22
C GLY A 477 -12.19 13.02 11.43
N MET A 478 -11.47 12.01 10.98
CA MET A 478 -12.09 10.84 10.35
C MET A 478 -12.79 9.99 11.42
N VAL A 479 -14.11 10.13 11.54
CA VAL A 479 -14.90 9.38 12.53
C VAL A 479 -15.12 7.95 12.03
N HIS A 480 -14.74 6.96 12.84
CA HIS A 480 -15.24 5.60 12.70
C HIS A 480 -16.75 5.61 12.95
N ALA A 481 -17.55 5.66 11.89
CA ALA A 481 -18.99 5.52 12.00
C ALA A 481 -19.30 4.12 12.53
N LEU A 482 -19.75 3.96 13.80
CA LEU A 482 -20.34 2.68 14.19
C LEU A 482 -21.58 2.43 13.32
N PRO A 483 -21.89 1.18 12.94
CA PRO A 483 -23.13 0.86 12.25
C PRO A 483 -24.35 1.43 13.01
N SER A 484 -25.33 1.98 12.29
CA SER A 484 -26.60 2.42 12.87
C SER A 484 -27.70 1.47 12.42
N ALA A 485 -28.56 1.10 13.37
CA ALA A 485 -29.55 0.04 13.19
C ALA A 485 -30.89 0.49 12.55
N GLY A 486 -30.94 1.56 11.75
CA GLY A 486 -32.26 1.97 11.20
C GLY A 486 -32.35 3.09 10.16
N ARG A 487 -31.32 3.91 9.92
CA ARG A 487 -31.30 4.90 8.83
C ARG A 487 -29.87 5.18 8.36
N PRO A 488 -29.57 5.27 7.05
CA PRO A 488 -28.29 5.80 6.60
C PRO A 488 -28.16 7.26 7.06
N ALA A 489 -26.96 7.63 7.51
CA ALA A 489 -26.66 9.03 7.77
C ALA A 489 -26.60 9.78 6.44
N THR A 490 -27.02 11.05 6.41
CA THR A 490 -26.76 11.89 5.24
C THR A 490 -25.29 12.32 5.22
N VAL A 491 -24.83 12.75 4.05
CA VAL A 491 -23.47 13.28 3.87
C VAL A 491 -23.19 14.43 4.85
N LEU A 492 -24.13 15.35 4.99
CA LEU A 492 -24.00 16.49 5.89
C LEU A 492 -23.97 16.08 7.38
N GLU A 493 -24.69 15.02 7.76
CA GLU A 493 -24.65 14.47 9.12
C GLU A 493 -23.27 13.91 9.46
N GLN A 494 -22.67 13.17 8.54
CA GLN A 494 -21.31 12.66 8.73
C GLN A 494 -20.29 13.79 8.73
N PHE A 495 -20.46 14.80 7.88
CA PHE A 495 -19.62 16.00 7.88
C PHE A 495 -19.68 16.72 9.23
N PHE A 496 -20.87 16.92 9.80
CA PHE A 496 -21.03 17.54 11.12
C PHE A 496 -20.49 16.69 12.28
N MET A 497 -20.51 15.37 12.17
CA MET A 497 -19.86 14.50 13.17
C MET A 497 -18.33 14.60 13.13
N SER A 498 -17.76 15.12 12.05
CA SER A 498 -16.33 15.23 11.79
C SER A 498 -15.87 16.69 11.86
N SER A 499 -15.01 17.08 10.91
CA SER A 499 -14.41 18.40 10.79
C SER A 499 -15.40 19.57 10.78
N GLY A 500 -16.55 19.41 10.13
CA GLY A 500 -17.56 20.46 10.02
C GLY A 500 -18.20 20.81 11.37
N GLY A 501 -18.36 19.83 12.26
CA GLY A 501 -18.88 20.07 13.61
C GLY A 501 -17.88 20.80 14.49
N ASP A 502 -16.61 20.42 14.43
CA ASP A 502 -15.57 21.05 15.24
C ASP A 502 -15.35 22.50 14.82
N GLN A 503 -15.40 22.78 13.52
CA GLN A 503 -15.28 24.14 13.00
C GLN A 503 -16.51 25.01 13.24
N SER A 504 -17.73 24.47 13.05
CA SER A 504 -18.95 25.21 13.36
C SER A 504 -19.02 25.60 14.84
N ARG A 505 -18.64 24.69 15.76
CA ARG A 505 -18.56 25.01 17.20
C ARG A 505 -17.49 26.06 17.51
N ALA A 506 -16.32 25.99 16.85
CA ALA A 506 -15.27 26.98 17.02
C ALA A 506 -15.69 28.38 16.54
N LEU A 507 -16.49 28.46 15.48
CA LEU A 507 -17.02 29.72 14.95
C LEU A 507 -18.15 30.32 15.80
N VAL A 508 -19.02 29.46 16.33
CA VAL A 508 -20.16 29.90 17.15
C VAL A 508 -19.74 30.28 18.57
N GLY A 509 -18.71 29.62 19.13
CA GLY A 509 -18.18 29.87 20.48
C GLY A 509 -18.00 31.35 20.86
N PRO A 510 -17.19 32.15 20.14
CA PRO A 510 -16.92 33.54 20.51
C PRO A 510 -18.16 34.44 20.48
N SER A 511 -19.18 34.13 19.66
CA SER A 511 -20.41 34.93 19.58
C SER A 511 -21.35 34.77 20.79
N LEU A 512 -21.16 33.73 21.60
CA LEU A 512 -22.00 33.43 22.77
C LEU A 512 -21.33 33.86 24.09
N ASP A 513 -20.00 33.88 24.14
CA ASP A 513 -19.20 34.21 25.32
C ASP A 513 -19.30 35.70 25.73
N ASP A 514 -19.76 36.59 24.84
CA ASP A 514 -20.02 38.02 25.15
C ASP A 514 -21.13 38.25 26.19
N THR A 515 -21.82 37.19 26.64
CA THR A 515 -22.87 37.25 27.67
C THR A 515 -22.37 37.03 29.11
N GLY A 516 -21.06 36.86 29.35
CA GLY A 516 -20.44 36.94 30.69
C GLY A 516 -20.75 35.78 31.67
N SER A 517 -21.64 34.84 31.33
CA SER A 517 -21.86 33.61 32.09
C SER A 517 -21.23 32.43 31.36
N GLY A 518 -20.23 31.78 31.96
CA GLY A 518 -19.50 30.63 31.41
C GLY A 518 -20.32 29.34 31.16
N HIS A 519 -21.65 29.44 31.08
CA HIS A 519 -22.57 28.44 30.59
C HIS A 519 -23.57 29.14 29.66
N PRO A 520 -23.91 28.58 28.48
CA PRO A 520 -25.00 29.12 27.68
C PRO A 520 -26.28 29.02 28.51
N SER A 521 -26.73 30.16 29.05
CA SER A 521 -27.98 30.29 29.81
C SER A 521 -29.21 30.06 28.92
N GLY A 522 -29.02 30.06 27.60
CA GLY A 522 -29.97 29.58 26.62
C GLY A 522 -29.76 28.11 26.27
N GLY A 523 -30.80 27.30 26.47
CA GLY A 523 -30.81 25.89 26.08
C GLY A 523 -30.60 25.64 24.58
N TRP A 524 -30.78 24.38 24.18
CA TRP A 524 -30.56 23.87 22.82
C TRP A 524 -31.11 24.73 21.68
N ALA A 525 -32.26 25.36 21.88
CA ALA A 525 -32.92 26.19 20.87
C ALA A 525 -32.08 27.41 20.44
N GLN A 526 -31.26 27.98 21.33
CA GLN A 526 -30.39 29.12 21.00
C GLN A 526 -29.13 28.68 20.25
N LEU A 527 -28.63 27.47 20.49
CA LEU A 527 -27.44 26.93 19.82
C LEU A 527 -27.76 26.28 18.46
N LEU A 528 -28.95 25.71 18.30
CA LEU A 528 -29.30 24.92 17.12
C LEU A 528 -29.22 25.73 15.82
N MET A 529 -29.84 26.91 15.78
CA MET A 529 -29.92 27.71 14.54
C MET A 529 -28.55 28.28 14.15
N PRO A 530 -27.75 28.90 15.05
CA PRO A 530 -26.40 29.34 14.72
C PRO A 530 -25.49 28.19 14.24
N LEU A 531 -25.57 27.02 14.87
CA LEU A 531 -24.80 25.84 14.42
C LEU A 531 -25.27 25.34 13.04
N ALA A 532 -26.58 25.24 12.80
CA ALA A 532 -27.09 24.83 11.50
C ALA A 532 -26.70 25.81 10.39
N MET A 533 -26.79 27.12 10.66
CA MET A 533 -26.43 28.15 9.69
C MET A 533 -24.93 28.20 9.40
N THR A 534 -24.07 28.03 10.41
CA THR A 534 -22.62 27.94 10.19
C THR A 534 -22.23 26.67 9.43
N VAL A 535 -22.88 25.54 9.67
CA VAL A 535 -22.70 24.31 8.85
C VAL A 535 -23.14 24.55 7.41
N ALA A 536 -24.26 25.24 7.19
CA ALA A 536 -24.71 25.61 5.86
C ALA A 536 -23.73 26.56 5.15
N GLN A 537 -23.10 27.49 5.88
CA GLN A 537 -22.03 28.37 5.38
C GLN A 537 -20.77 27.60 4.99
N LEU A 538 -20.34 26.63 5.80
CA LEU A 538 -19.19 25.76 5.47
C LEU A 538 -19.45 24.85 4.25
N ALA A 539 -20.72 24.52 4.00
CA ALA A 539 -21.17 23.76 2.84
C ALA A 539 -21.53 24.65 1.63
N TRP A 540 -21.40 25.98 1.74
CA TRP A 540 -21.86 26.93 0.74
C TRP A 540 -20.93 26.99 -0.48
N PRO A 541 -21.43 26.81 -1.72
CA PRO A 541 -20.59 26.75 -2.91
C PRO A 541 -20.02 28.10 -3.35
N ILE A 542 -20.66 29.22 -3.00
CA ILE A 542 -20.21 30.58 -3.35
C ILE A 542 -19.31 31.08 -2.22
N SER A 543 -18.23 30.36 -1.94
CA SER A 543 -17.26 30.72 -0.92
C SER A 543 -15.87 30.23 -1.30
N ARG A 544 -14.84 30.82 -0.71
CA ARG A 544 -13.48 30.28 -0.79
C ARG A 544 -13.29 29.01 0.05
N CYS A 545 -14.25 28.65 0.90
CA CYS A 545 -14.15 27.51 1.79
C CYS A 545 -14.29 26.18 1.01
N LEU A 546 -13.26 25.34 1.07
CA LEU A 546 -13.22 24.03 0.39
C LEU A 546 -13.42 22.84 1.30
N ILE A 547 -13.68 23.07 2.59
CA ILE A 547 -13.64 22.02 3.59
C ILE A 547 -14.62 20.88 3.31
N LEU A 548 -15.82 21.17 2.83
CA LEU A 548 -16.80 20.15 2.50
C LEU A 548 -16.24 19.22 1.41
N VAL A 549 -15.74 19.78 0.32
CA VAL A 549 -15.24 18.99 -0.83
C VAL A 549 -13.97 18.23 -0.46
N GLU A 550 -13.07 18.84 0.30
CA GLU A 550 -11.90 18.17 0.88
C GLU A 550 -12.35 16.97 1.73
N TRP A 551 -13.30 17.18 2.64
CA TRP A 551 -13.81 16.12 3.49
C TRP A 551 -14.51 15.01 2.68
N LEU A 552 -15.26 15.33 1.63
CA LEU A 552 -15.91 14.32 0.79
C LEU A 552 -14.88 13.41 0.10
N VAL A 553 -13.79 13.97 -0.41
CA VAL A 553 -12.72 13.20 -1.07
C VAL A 553 -12.01 12.31 -0.05
N TRP A 554 -11.56 12.88 1.06
CA TRP A 554 -10.77 12.15 2.06
C TRP A 554 -11.61 11.23 2.95
N GLY A 555 -12.91 11.52 3.09
CA GLY A 555 -13.91 10.68 3.73
C GLY A 555 -14.42 9.53 2.87
N GLY A 556 -13.93 9.38 1.62
CA GLY A 556 -14.25 8.27 0.73
C GLY A 556 -15.61 8.37 0.02
N GLN A 557 -16.23 9.55 0.00
CA GLN A 557 -17.53 9.80 -0.65
C GLN A 557 -17.35 10.22 -2.12
N HIS A 558 -16.65 9.41 -2.92
CA HIS A 558 -16.23 9.81 -4.27
C HIS A 558 -17.40 10.05 -5.24
N GLY A 559 -18.50 9.28 -5.14
CA GLY A 559 -19.68 9.47 -6.00
C GLY A 559 -20.37 10.82 -5.76
N THR A 560 -20.53 11.22 -4.50
CA THR A 560 -21.14 12.52 -4.17
C THR A 560 -20.26 13.69 -4.58
N VAL A 561 -18.93 13.54 -4.61
CA VAL A 561 -18.02 14.55 -5.17
C VAL A 561 -18.29 14.77 -6.66
N GLN A 562 -18.47 13.69 -7.44
CA GLN A 562 -18.75 13.79 -8.87
C GLN A 562 -20.05 14.53 -9.14
N GLU A 563 -21.12 14.16 -8.45
CA GLU A 563 -22.41 14.83 -8.58
C GLU A 563 -22.33 16.28 -8.16
N TYR A 564 -21.69 16.57 -7.01
CA TYR A 564 -21.55 17.93 -6.51
C TYR A 564 -20.75 18.81 -7.47
N VAL A 565 -19.59 18.35 -7.95
CA VAL A 565 -18.78 19.12 -8.90
C VAL A 565 -19.50 19.28 -10.24
N ARG A 566 -20.25 18.27 -10.72
CA ARG A 566 -21.09 18.36 -11.92
C ARG A 566 -22.14 19.47 -11.80
N LEU A 567 -22.84 19.54 -10.66
CA LEU A 567 -23.86 20.55 -10.40
C LEU A 567 -23.29 21.97 -10.38
N LEU A 568 -22.05 22.14 -9.92
CA LEU A 568 -21.41 23.45 -9.80
C LEU A 568 -20.62 23.89 -11.06
N GLN A 569 -20.28 22.97 -11.96
CA GLN A 569 -19.42 23.24 -13.12
C GLN A 569 -19.91 24.37 -14.07
N PRO A 570 -21.22 24.53 -14.37
CA PRO A 570 -21.64 25.47 -15.40
C PRO A 570 -21.69 26.95 -14.95
N TRP A 571 -21.73 27.23 -13.65
CA TRP A 571 -22.02 28.59 -13.14
C TRP A 571 -21.12 29.05 -12.00
N CYS A 572 -20.53 28.14 -11.22
CA CYS A 572 -19.70 28.52 -10.09
C CYS A 572 -18.28 28.80 -10.58
N GLU A 573 -17.81 30.04 -10.44
CA GLU A 573 -16.44 30.43 -10.79
C GLU A 573 -15.44 30.19 -9.65
N TRP A 574 -15.93 30.14 -8.41
CA TRP A 574 -15.12 29.97 -7.21
C TRP A 574 -14.46 28.59 -7.16
N ASN A 575 -13.16 28.56 -6.83
CA ASN A 575 -12.38 27.33 -6.65
C ASN A 575 -12.53 26.34 -7.82
N SER A 576 -12.61 26.83 -9.06
CA SER A 576 -12.86 26.00 -10.24
C SER A 576 -11.73 24.98 -10.45
N CYS A 577 -10.47 25.37 -10.22
CA CYS A 577 -9.31 24.50 -10.42
C CYS A 577 -9.14 23.53 -9.25
N SER A 578 -9.35 23.99 -8.01
CA SER A 578 -9.32 23.14 -6.82
C SER A 578 -10.42 22.07 -6.87
N ARG A 579 -11.61 22.39 -7.38
CA ARG A 579 -12.68 21.40 -7.62
C ARG A 579 -12.28 20.39 -8.68
N LYS A 580 -11.65 20.80 -9.79
CA LYS A 580 -11.11 19.87 -10.80
C LYS A 580 -10.03 18.96 -10.22
N PHE A 581 -9.15 19.48 -9.37
CA PHE A 581 -8.14 18.70 -8.67
C PHE A 581 -8.76 17.65 -7.75
N LEU A 582 -9.66 18.06 -6.86
CA LEU A 582 -10.34 17.17 -5.91
C LEU A 582 -11.21 16.12 -6.63
N LEU A 583 -11.88 16.51 -7.72
CA LEU A 583 -12.58 15.58 -8.61
C LEU A 583 -11.62 14.57 -9.26
N GLY A 584 -10.44 15.03 -9.70
CA GLY A 584 -9.39 14.17 -10.25
C GLY A 584 -8.92 13.11 -9.25
N VAL A 585 -8.71 13.50 -7.98
CA VAL A 585 -8.37 12.54 -6.90
C VAL A 585 -9.50 11.54 -6.66
N ALA A 586 -10.77 12.00 -6.65
CA ALA A 586 -11.92 11.13 -6.49
C ALA A 586 -12.04 10.10 -7.64
N LEU A 587 -11.83 10.53 -8.88
CA LEU A 587 -11.85 9.67 -10.08
C LEU A 587 -10.71 8.64 -10.08
N LEU A 588 -9.54 9.04 -9.59
CA LEU A 588 -8.40 8.14 -9.43
C LEU A 588 -8.71 7.02 -8.43
N ASN A 589 -9.41 7.32 -7.34
CA ASN A 589 -9.87 6.32 -6.37
C ASN A 589 -10.97 5.39 -6.89
N GLN A 590 -11.74 5.84 -7.89
CA GLN A 590 -12.72 5.01 -8.60
C GLN A 590 -12.11 4.17 -9.74
N GLY A 591 -10.83 4.38 -10.08
CA GLY A 591 -10.13 3.66 -11.14
C GLY A 591 -10.15 4.34 -12.52
N GLU A 592 -10.74 5.53 -12.66
CA GLU A 592 -10.75 6.29 -13.92
C GLU A 592 -9.50 7.17 -14.09
N ALA A 593 -8.32 6.53 -14.11
CA ALA A 593 -7.04 7.23 -14.05
C ALA A 593 -6.80 8.24 -15.19
N ILE A 594 -7.23 7.94 -16.41
CA ILE A 594 -7.01 8.81 -17.58
C ILE A 594 -7.79 10.13 -17.44
N LYS A 595 -9.06 10.06 -17.02
CA LYS A 595 -9.87 11.26 -16.79
C LYS A 595 -9.33 12.07 -15.62
N ALA A 596 -8.93 11.38 -14.55
CA ALA A 596 -8.26 11.99 -13.41
C ALA A 596 -7.03 12.79 -13.82
N ALA A 597 -6.10 12.19 -14.59
CA ALA A 597 -4.87 12.87 -15.01
C ALA A 597 -5.15 14.14 -15.82
N ARG A 598 -6.10 14.11 -16.77
CA ARG A 598 -6.50 15.32 -17.53
C ARG A 598 -7.04 16.42 -16.64
N LEU A 599 -7.86 16.07 -15.64
CA LEU A 599 -8.41 17.04 -14.70
C LEU A 599 -7.33 17.62 -13.78
N LEU A 600 -6.39 16.79 -13.30
CA LEU A 600 -5.25 17.22 -12.51
C LEU A 600 -4.34 18.18 -13.30
N LEU A 601 -4.09 17.90 -14.59
CA LEU A 601 -3.34 18.81 -15.46
C LEU A 601 -4.10 20.11 -15.73
N SER A 602 -5.41 20.05 -15.97
CA SER A 602 -6.23 21.26 -16.15
C SER A 602 -6.32 22.14 -14.90
N ALA A 603 -6.07 21.58 -13.71
CA ALA A 603 -6.05 22.33 -12.46
C ALA A 603 -4.75 23.14 -12.28
N LEU A 604 -3.71 22.89 -13.11
CA LEU A 604 -2.44 23.61 -13.09
C LEU A 604 -2.59 25.12 -13.34
N GLU A 605 -3.60 25.51 -14.13
CA GLU A 605 -3.92 26.92 -14.42
C GLU A 605 -4.25 27.71 -13.14
N GLY A 606 -4.89 27.06 -12.16
CA GLY A 606 -5.33 27.69 -10.92
C GLY A 606 -4.30 27.70 -9.79
N VAL A 607 -3.08 27.17 -10.00
CA VAL A 607 -2.04 27.11 -8.96
C VAL A 607 -1.59 28.49 -8.50
N ILE A 608 -1.71 29.50 -9.37
CA ILE A 608 -1.36 30.90 -9.04
C ILE A 608 -2.53 31.64 -8.40
N THR A 609 -3.76 31.33 -8.81
CA THR A 609 -4.95 32.09 -8.44
C THR A 609 -5.62 31.57 -7.18
N GLU A 610 -5.51 30.28 -6.88
CA GLU A 610 -6.21 29.62 -5.76
C GLU A 610 -5.23 29.17 -4.66
N ASP A 611 -5.43 29.72 -3.45
CA ASP A 611 -4.56 29.48 -2.28
C ASP A 611 -4.46 27.99 -1.90
N PHE A 612 -5.54 27.23 -2.08
CA PHE A 612 -5.53 25.79 -1.79
C PHE A 612 -4.48 25.04 -2.64
N LEU A 613 -4.40 25.32 -3.95
CA LEU A 613 -3.44 24.64 -4.82
C LEU A 613 -2.02 25.16 -4.62
N GLY A 614 -1.85 26.48 -4.50
CA GLY A 614 -0.53 27.10 -4.34
C GLY A 614 0.10 26.85 -2.96
N VAL A 615 -0.66 27.07 -1.89
CA VAL A 615 -0.15 27.00 -0.51
C VAL A 615 -0.26 25.58 0.05
N LYS A 616 -1.45 24.96 0.04
CA LYS A 616 -1.66 23.64 0.66
C LYS A 616 -1.10 22.48 -0.17
N VAL A 617 -1.38 22.43 -1.47
CA VAL A 617 -0.95 21.29 -2.32
C VAL A 617 0.51 21.42 -2.77
N ALA A 618 0.88 22.54 -3.40
CA ALA A 618 2.25 22.74 -3.88
C ALA A 618 3.25 23.01 -2.74
N GLY A 619 2.78 23.51 -1.59
CA GLY A 619 3.62 23.85 -0.44
C GLY A 619 4.38 25.16 -0.64
N GLY A 620 3.82 26.08 -1.43
CA GLY A 620 4.39 27.39 -1.73
C GLY A 620 4.36 28.34 -0.54
N GLY A 621 5.43 29.10 -0.35
CA GLY A 621 5.44 30.27 0.52
C GLY A 621 4.94 31.52 -0.22
N PRO A 622 4.70 32.64 0.49
CA PRO A 622 4.19 33.88 -0.12
C PRO A 622 5.13 34.49 -1.18
N GLU A 623 6.42 34.12 -1.20
CA GLU A 623 7.43 34.67 -2.12
C GLU A 623 7.92 33.68 -3.21
N THR A 624 7.31 32.50 -3.35
CA THR A 624 7.77 31.52 -4.36
C THR A 624 7.35 31.94 -5.78
N PRO A 625 8.26 31.87 -6.77
CA PRO A 625 7.93 32.27 -8.14
C PRO A 625 6.89 31.32 -8.76
N PRO A 626 6.05 31.82 -9.69
CA PRO A 626 4.92 31.08 -10.25
C PRO A 626 5.35 29.80 -10.99
N ASP A 627 6.50 29.82 -11.66
CA ASP A 627 6.99 28.64 -12.40
C ASP A 627 7.46 27.54 -11.45
N GLN A 628 8.07 27.92 -10.32
CA GLN A 628 8.44 26.98 -9.27
C GLN A 628 7.20 26.37 -8.61
N LEU A 629 6.14 27.15 -8.38
CA LEU A 629 4.87 26.64 -7.85
C LEU A 629 4.25 25.58 -8.76
N ARG A 630 4.21 25.83 -10.07
CA ARG A 630 3.70 24.86 -11.07
C ARG A 630 4.51 23.57 -11.07
N VAL A 631 5.83 23.66 -11.04
CA VAL A 631 6.72 22.48 -10.99
C VAL A 631 6.54 21.69 -9.69
N MET A 632 6.44 22.38 -8.56
CA MET A 632 6.19 21.75 -7.26
C MET A 632 4.84 21.03 -7.25
N TYR A 633 3.80 21.63 -7.83
CA TYR A 633 2.51 20.99 -8.03
C TYR A 633 2.62 19.73 -8.90
N CYS A 634 3.29 19.78 -10.05
CA CYS A 634 3.49 18.60 -10.91
C CYS A 634 4.20 17.46 -10.15
N LEU A 635 5.23 17.77 -9.35
CA LEU A 635 5.90 16.77 -8.50
C LEU A 635 4.97 16.12 -7.47
N ARG A 636 3.98 16.87 -6.95
CA ARG A 636 2.97 16.34 -6.02
C ARG A 636 1.97 15.43 -6.74
N VAL A 637 1.52 15.82 -7.93
CA VAL A 637 0.62 15.02 -8.77
C VAL A 637 1.31 13.73 -9.23
N ILE A 638 2.60 13.78 -9.59
CA ILE A 638 3.38 12.59 -9.92
C ILE A 638 3.39 11.60 -8.75
N ARG A 639 3.67 12.06 -7.52
CA ARG A 639 3.65 11.19 -6.33
C ARG A 639 2.28 10.55 -6.10
N LEU A 640 1.20 11.30 -6.36
CA LEU A 640 -0.16 10.77 -6.31
C LEU A 640 -0.38 9.64 -7.33
N LEU A 641 0.08 9.84 -8.57
CA LEU A 641 -0.04 8.85 -9.64
C LEU A 641 0.85 7.62 -9.41
N GLU A 642 2.04 7.79 -8.85
CA GLU A 642 2.93 6.70 -8.44
C GLU A 642 2.27 5.78 -7.41
N GLN A 643 1.59 6.35 -6.41
CA GLN A 643 0.84 5.57 -5.42
C GLN A 643 -0.33 4.79 -6.03
N SER A 644 -0.93 5.32 -7.10
CA SER A 644 -2.01 4.65 -7.84
C SER A 644 -1.53 3.58 -8.81
N GLY A 645 -0.21 3.44 -9.00
CA GLY A 645 0.39 2.45 -9.91
C GLY A 645 0.21 2.76 -11.40
N GLN A 646 0.13 4.04 -11.78
CA GLN A 646 -0.11 4.46 -13.18
C GLN A 646 1.11 5.22 -13.76
N PRO A 647 2.16 4.52 -14.21
CA PRO A 647 3.42 5.17 -14.64
C PRO A 647 3.30 5.95 -15.96
N ALA A 648 2.42 5.52 -16.88
CA ALA A 648 2.21 6.22 -18.17
C ALA A 648 1.66 7.64 -17.99
N LEU A 649 0.73 7.82 -17.05
CA LEU A 649 0.15 9.13 -16.76
C LEU A 649 1.12 9.99 -15.95
N ALA A 650 1.86 9.39 -15.01
CA ALA A 650 2.92 10.09 -14.28
C ALA A 650 3.99 10.64 -15.24
N LEU A 651 4.32 9.90 -16.30
CA LEU A 651 5.22 10.35 -17.35
C LEU A 651 4.70 11.60 -18.09
N GLN A 652 3.43 11.61 -18.48
CA GLN A 652 2.82 12.78 -19.15
C GLN A 652 2.92 14.04 -18.28
N VAL A 653 2.56 13.93 -17.00
CA VAL A 653 2.66 15.04 -16.05
C VAL A 653 4.11 15.49 -15.86
N ALA A 654 5.06 14.53 -15.84
CA ALA A 654 6.47 14.85 -15.71
C ALA A 654 7.03 15.57 -16.94
N GLN A 655 6.62 15.19 -18.15
CA GLN A 655 7.02 15.88 -19.39
C GLN A 655 6.47 17.31 -19.45
N GLU A 656 5.21 17.52 -19.05
CA GLU A 656 4.64 18.87 -18.92
C GLU A 656 5.35 19.71 -17.86
N GLY A 657 5.70 19.09 -16.73
CA GLY A 657 6.52 19.75 -15.69
C GLY A 657 7.91 20.17 -16.19
N VAL A 658 8.55 19.36 -17.05
CA VAL A 658 9.84 19.70 -17.68
C VAL A 658 9.69 20.85 -18.68
N ALA A 659 8.61 20.88 -19.46
CA ALA A 659 8.36 21.97 -20.41
C ALA A 659 8.14 23.34 -19.72
N MET A 660 7.65 23.34 -18.48
CA MET A 660 7.37 24.55 -17.71
C MET A 660 8.53 25.02 -16.82
N ALA A 661 9.50 24.16 -16.53
CA ALA A 661 10.60 24.48 -15.62
C ALA A 661 11.69 25.29 -16.33
N SER A 662 12.23 26.31 -15.64
CA SER A 662 13.43 27.02 -16.09
C SER A 662 14.68 26.15 -15.95
N SER A 663 15.70 26.39 -16.80
CA SER A 663 16.90 25.55 -16.92
C SER A 663 17.73 25.41 -15.64
N ASP A 664 17.61 26.37 -14.72
CA ASP A 664 18.54 26.52 -13.59
C ASP A 664 17.98 25.96 -12.28
N HIS A 665 16.74 25.42 -12.29
CA HIS A 665 16.06 25.03 -11.06
C HIS A 665 16.51 23.63 -10.56
N PRO A 666 16.86 23.44 -9.27
CA PRO A 666 17.16 22.12 -8.69
C PRO A 666 16.08 21.04 -8.90
N SER A 667 14.81 21.43 -9.10
CA SER A 667 13.70 20.51 -9.36
C SER A 667 13.77 19.84 -10.74
N MET A 668 14.50 20.41 -11.71
CA MET A 668 14.73 19.77 -13.01
C MET A 668 15.43 18.42 -12.90
N SER A 669 16.42 18.32 -12.02
CA SER A 669 17.09 17.06 -11.73
C SER A 669 16.13 16.01 -11.12
N ALA A 670 15.10 16.45 -10.39
CA ALA A 670 14.08 15.58 -9.82
C ALA A 670 13.12 15.10 -10.92
N LEU A 671 12.63 16.01 -11.76
CA LEU A 671 11.74 15.69 -12.87
C LEU A 671 12.40 14.69 -13.84
N TYR A 672 13.64 14.94 -14.29
CA TYR A 672 14.32 13.98 -15.18
C TYR A 672 14.56 12.61 -14.52
N SER A 673 14.79 12.55 -13.20
CA SER A 673 14.91 11.27 -12.49
C SER A 673 13.58 10.49 -12.44
N VAL A 674 12.47 11.21 -12.33
CA VAL A 674 11.12 10.64 -12.38
C VAL A 674 10.78 10.18 -13.80
N VAL A 675 11.02 11.03 -14.81
CA VAL A 675 10.85 10.70 -16.24
C VAL A 675 11.64 9.44 -16.58
N PHE A 676 12.92 9.37 -16.18
CA PHE A 676 13.76 8.20 -16.35
C PHE A 676 13.14 6.95 -15.71
N LYS A 677 12.72 7.04 -14.45
CA LYS A 677 12.12 5.92 -13.71
C LYS A 677 10.86 5.40 -14.41
N HIS A 678 9.98 6.27 -14.88
CA HIS A 678 8.73 5.86 -15.54
C HIS A 678 8.96 5.32 -16.95
N HIS A 679 9.86 5.88 -17.76
CA HIS A 679 10.23 5.26 -19.05
C HIS A 679 10.84 3.86 -18.83
N LEU A 680 11.61 3.68 -17.74
CA LEU A 680 12.13 2.37 -17.36
C LEU A 680 11.01 1.37 -17.04
N GLU A 681 10.00 1.79 -16.27
CA GLU A 681 8.81 0.99 -15.95
C GLU A 681 7.98 0.64 -17.19
N LEU A 682 7.89 1.57 -18.16
CA LEU A 682 7.15 1.41 -19.42
C LEU A 682 7.93 0.68 -20.54
N HIS A 683 9.17 0.27 -20.27
CA HIS A 683 10.05 -0.43 -21.23
C HIS A 683 10.55 0.42 -22.41
N HIS A 684 10.43 1.74 -22.34
CA HIS A 684 10.98 2.65 -23.36
C HIS A 684 12.46 2.93 -23.08
N HIS A 685 13.33 2.00 -23.49
CA HIS A 685 14.76 2.02 -23.15
C HIS A 685 15.52 3.20 -23.74
N ASP A 686 15.24 3.55 -25.00
CA ASP A 686 15.91 4.65 -25.70
C ASP A 686 15.52 6.00 -25.10
N GLU A 687 14.23 6.19 -24.83
CA GLU A 687 13.71 7.41 -24.18
C GLU A 687 14.27 7.56 -22.76
N ALA A 688 14.32 6.46 -21.98
CA ALA A 688 14.96 6.47 -20.66
C ALA A 688 16.44 6.88 -20.75
N PHE A 689 17.17 6.39 -21.75
CA PHE A 689 18.56 6.77 -21.96
C PHE A 689 18.71 8.26 -22.32
N THR A 690 17.82 8.81 -23.16
CA THR A 690 17.84 10.25 -23.48
C THR A 690 17.54 11.11 -22.24
N ALA A 691 16.57 10.72 -21.41
CA ALA A 691 16.25 11.41 -20.16
C ALA A 691 17.41 11.38 -19.16
N LEU A 692 18.20 10.29 -19.16
CA LEU A 692 19.39 10.18 -18.34
C LEU A 692 20.49 11.16 -18.77
N LEU A 693 20.71 11.31 -20.08
CA LEU A 693 21.69 12.26 -20.61
C LEU A 693 21.29 13.72 -20.33
N ALA A 694 19.99 14.01 -20.35
CA ALA A 694 19.43 15.34 -20.06
C ALA A 694 19.52 15.74 -18.56
N CYS A 695 19.83 14.81 -17.65
CA CYS A 695 19.85 15.07 -16.22
C CYS A 695 21.07 15.94 -15.80
N PRO A 696 20.86 17.15 -15.25
CA PRO A 696 21.96 18.06 -14.92
C PRO A 696 22.81 17.58 -13.74
N ASP A 697 22.21 16.93 -12.73
CA ASP A 697 22.92 16.47 -11.52
C ASP A 697 23.70 15.17 -11.77
N GLN A 698 25.02 15.19 -11.52
CA GLN A 698 25.92 14.06 -11.71
C GLN A 698 25.63 12.89 -10.75
N HIS A 699 25.21 13.16 -9.51
CA HIS A 699 24.95 12.09 -8.53
C HIS A 699 23.68 11.32 -8.88
N ARG A 700 22.58 12.04 -9.19
CA ARG A 700 21.33 11.42 -9.64
C ARG A 700 21.50 10.69 -10.96
N ARG A 701 22.27 11.25 -11.90
CA ARG A 701 22.59 10.60 -13.18
C ARG A 701 23.30 9.25 -12.99
N ARG A 702 24.27 9.16 -12.08
CA ARG A 702 24.94 7.90 -11.72
C ARG A 702 24.00 6.86 -11.09
N ASN A 703 23.08 7.30 -10.24
CA ASN A 703 22.07 6.41 -9.65
C ASN A 703 21.08 5.89 -10.71
N CYS A 704 20.61 6.76 -11.60
CA CYS A 704 19.76 6.38 -12.74
C CYS A 704 20.52 5.39 -13.65
N LEU A 705 21.79 5.65 -13.95
CA LEU A 705 22.62 4.75 -14.74
C LEU A 705 22.74 3.36 -14.12
N ARG A 706 22.97 3.29 -12.80
CA ARG A 706 23.01 2.02 -12.07
C ARG A 706 21.68 1.26 -12.20
N GLN A 707 20.55 1.96 -12.10
CA GLN A 707 19.22 1.36 -12.23
C GLN A 707 18.93 0.90 -13.67
N LEU A 708 19.37 1.67 -14.68
CA LEU A 708 19.26 1.29 -16.09
C LEU A 708 20.02 -0.02 -16.36
N ILE A 709 21.27 -0.12 -15.90
CA ILE A 709 22.10 -1.30 -16.13
C ILE A 709 21.49 -2.54 -15.48
N VAL A 710 21.01 -2.43 -14.23
CA VAL A 710 20.38 -3.55 -13.52
C VAL A 710 19.10 -3.98 -14.22
N SER A 711 18.20 -3.05 -14.55
CA SER A 711 16.94 -3.39 -15.20
C SER A 711 17.11 -3.94 -16.62
N LEU A 712 18.06 -3.44 -17.41
CA LEU A 712 18.37 -4.00 -18.73
C LEU A 712 18.97 -5.41 -18.62
N HIS A 713 19.83 -5.65 -17.62
CA HIS A 713 20.39 -6.97 -17.33
C HIS A 713 19.29 -7.97 -16.94
N ASP A 714 18.42 -7.61 -15.98
CA ASP A 714 17.36 -8.49 -15.48
C ASP A 714 16.33 -8.82 -16.57
N ARG A 715 16.08 -7.87 -17.49
CA ARG A 715 15.21 -8.07 -18.67
C ARG A 715 15.90 -8.77 -19.84
N LYS A 716 17.21 -9.08 -19.75
CA LYS A 716 18.04 -9.70 -20.81
C LYS A 716 18.17 -8.87 -22.10
N CYS A 717 17.95 -7.55 -22.05
CA CYS A 717 18.17 -6.63 -23.17
C CYS A 717 19.67 -6.23 -23.26
N LEU A 718 20.55 -7.21 -23.48
CA LEU A 718 22.00 -7.00 -23.42
C LEU A 718 22.56 -6.32 -24.68
N THR A 719 21.93 -6.53 -25.83
CA THR A 719 22.35 -5.95 -27.12
C THR A 719 22.19 -4.44 -27.14
N THR A 720 21.08 -3.92 -26.60
CA THR A 720 20.84 -2.47 -26.48
C THR A 720 21.83 -1.83 -25.52
N LEU A 721 22.14 -2.47 -24.39
CA LEU A 721 23.13 -1.99 -23.42
C LEU A 721 24.52 -1.84 -24.06
N VAL A 722 24.97 -2.82 -24.84
CA VAL A 722 26.28 -2.76 -25.51
C VAL A 722 26.26 -1.76 -26.68
N GLY A 723 25.11 -1.57 -27.33
CA GLY A 723 24.92 -0.67 -28.47
C GLY A 723 24.83 0.82 -28.13
N TYR A 724 24.53 1.19 -26.88
CA TYR A 724 24.40 2.60 -26.50
C TYR A 724 25.73 3.36 -26.51
N GLN A 725 25.67 4.62 -26.97
CA GLN A 725 26.80 5.56 -26.96
C GLN A 725 26.81 6.37 -25.67
N TYR A 726 27.61 5.94 -24.68
CA TYR A 726 27.62 6.53 -23.34
C TYR A 726 28.47 7.81 -23.19
N GLY A 727 29.35 8.12 -24.15
CA GLY A 727 30.17 9.34 -24.13
C GLY A 727 30.99 9.51 -22.85
N SER A 728 30.70 10.54 -22.06
CA SER A 728 31.40 10.80 -20.78
C SER A 728 31.04 9.84 -19.65
N LEU A 729 29.98 9.05 -19.79
CA LEU A 729 29.52 8.10 -18.77
C LEU A 729 30.15 6.72 -18.90
N GLU A 730 31.01 6.49 -19.89
CA GLU A 730 31.62 5.19 -20.15
C GLU A 730 32.43 4.65 -18.98
N SER A 731 33.21 5.52 -18.31
CA SER A 731 33.96 5.13 -17.11
C SER A 731 33.03 4.72 -15.97
N ASP A 732 31.91 5.43 -15.82
CA ASP A 732 30.92 5.14 -14.79
C ASP A 732 30.19 3.82 -15.09
N VAL A 733 29.89 3.51 -16.36
CA VAL A 733 29.33 2.20 -16.76
C VAL A 733 30.29 1.05 -16.42
N ILE A 734 31.56 1.17 -16.80
CA ILE A 734 32.57 0.14 -16.55
C ILE A 734 32.72 -0.10 -15.03
N THR A 735 32.85 0.97 -14.24
CA THR A 735 32.99 0.82 -12.77
C THR A 735 31.74 0.21 -12.13
N ILE A 736 30.53 0.54 -12.59
CA ILE A 736 29.29 -0.07 -12.11
C ILE A 736 29.25 -1.56 -12.48
N LEU A 737 29.55 -1.90 -13.75
CA LEU A 737 29.56 -3.30 -14.21
C LEU A 737 30.63 -4.13 -13.50
N GLU A 738 31.83 -3.60 -13.30
CA GLU A 738 32.89 -4.29 -12.54
C GLU A 738 32.47 -4.53 -11.08
N ASN A 739 31.91 -3.52 -10.40
CA ASN A 739 31.45 -3.66 -9.01
C ASN A 739 30.31 -4.68 -8.90
N ARG A 740 29.40 -4.72 -9.88
CA ARG A 740 28.33 -5.74 -9.95
C ARG A 740 28.89 -7.12 -10.28
N ALA A 741 29.80 -7.22 -11.24
CA ALA A 741 30.46 -8.46 -11.62
C ALA A 741 31.23 -9.07 -10.46
N ARG A 742 31.83 -8.27 -9.55
CA ARG A 742 32.55 -8.74 -8.34
C ARG A 742 31.65 -9.08 -7.15
N SER A 743 30.43 -8.55 -7.10
CA SER A 743 29.51 -8.74 -5.96
C SER A 743 28.39 -9.74 -6.23
N ALA A 744 28.02 -9.94 -7.49
CA ALA A 744 26.96 -10.87 -7.89
C ALA A 744 27.48 -12.32 -7.94
N ASP A 745 26.57 -13.28 -7.77
CA ASP A 745 26.88 -14.72 -7.92
C ASP A 745 27.24 -15.05 -9.36
N ILE A 746 28.42 -15.66 -9.52
CA ILE A 746 29.06 -15.87 -10.83
C ILE A 746 28.38 -16.92 -11.71
N LEU A 747 27.68 -17.89 -11.09
CA LEU A 747 27.01 -18.98 -11.81
C LEU A 747 25.60 -18.61 -12.30
N VAL A 748 24.97 -17.60 -11.69
CA VAL A 748 23.60 -17.18 -12.00
C VAL A 748 23.59 -15.93 -12.89
N ASN A 749 24.54 -15.02 -12.69
CA ASN A 749 24.57 -13.72 -13.37
C ASN A 749 25.69 -13.62 -14.40
N ASN A 750 25.37 -13.07 -15.57
CA ASN A 750 26.27 -13.02 -16.73
C ASN A 750 27.00 -11.67 -16.85
N TYR A 751 27.27 -10.97 -15.74
CA TYR A 751 27.89 -9.64 -15.76
C TYR A 751 29.30 -9.65 -16.36
N TYR A 752 30.08 -10.71 -16.13
CA TYR A 752 31.42 -10.86 -16.75
C TYR A 752 31.32 -11.02 -18.27
N ASP A 753 30.36 -11.80 -18.77
CA ASP A 753 30.12 -11.97 -20.21
C ASP A 753 29.65 -10.67 -20.85
N LEU A 754 28.81 -9.90 -20.15
CA LEU A 754 28.39 -8.57 -20.59
C LEU A 754 29.56 -7.59 -20.66
N LEU A 755 30.41 -7.57 -19.63
CA LEU A 755 31.60 -6.70 -19.58
C LEU A 755 32.61 -7.10 -20.66
N TYR A 756 32.74 -8.39 -20.94
CA TYR A 756 33.53 -8.92 -22.05
C TYR A 756 32.99 -8.45 -23.41
N ALA A 757 31.70 -8.63 -23.66
CA ALA A 757 31.05 -8.17 -24.89
C ALA A 757 31.18 -6.64 -25.07
N PHE A 758 31.05 -5.87 -24.00
CA PHE A 758 31.22 -4.41 -24.01
C PHE A 758 32.65 -3.98 -24.36
N HIS A 759 33.67 -4.71 -23.88
CA HIS A 759 35.05 -4.41 -24.25
C HIS A 759 35.39 -4.83 -25.69
N ILE A 760 34.79 -5.93 -26.19
CA ILE A 760 34.94 -6.36 -27.58
C ILE A 760 34.31 -5.37 -28.55
N SER A 761 33.09 -4.89 -28.28
CA SER A 761 32.41 -3.92 -29.14
C SER A 761 33.19 -2.62 -29.29
N LYS A 762 34.02 -2.29 -28.31
CA LYS A 762 34.93 -1.13 -28.30
C LYS A 762 36.36 -1.45 -28.75
N HIS A 763 36.63 -2.65 -29.24
CA HIS A 763 37.96 -3.14 -29.65
C HIS A 763 39.05 -3.07 -28.55
N ASN A 764 38.66 -3.05 -27.27
CA ASN A 764 39.57 -3.02 -26.13
C ASN A 764 39.95 -4.43 -25.68
N TYR A 765 40.67 -5.17 -26.54
CA TYR A 765 41.00 -6.60 -26.31
C TYR A 765 41.80 -6.86 -25.03
N LYS A 766 42.68 -5.92 -24.62
CA LYS A 766 43.49 -6.09 -23.39
C LYS A 766 42.63 -6.10 -22.13
N LYS A 767 41.66 -5.20 -22.05
CA LYS A 767 40.71 -5.14 -20.93
C LYS A 767 39.72 -6.31 -20.98
N ALA A 768 39.26 -6.70 -22.18
CA ALA A 768 38.43 -7.90 -22.36
C ALA A 768 39.14 -9.17 -21.84
N ALA A 769 40.42 -9.34 -22.17
CA ALA A 769 41.24 -10.45 -21.69
C ALA A 769 41.39 -10.44 -20.16
N TYR A 770 41.64 -9.27 -19.57
CA TYR A 770 41.74 -9.10 -18.12
C TYR A 770 40.45 -9.51 -17.40
N VAL A 771 39.30 -9.06 -17.89
CA VAL A 771 37.98 -9.35 -17.28
C VAL A 771 37.67 -10.85 -17.30
N MET A 772 37.93 -11.54 -18.41
CA MET A 772 37.75 -12.99 -18.48
C MET A 772 38.73 -13.76 -17.60
N TYR A 773 39.96 -13.24 -17.46
CA TYR A 773 40.94 -13.81 -16.55
C TYR A 773 40.53 -13.62 -15.07
N GLU A 774 40.03 -12.44 -14.70
CA GLU A 774 39.47 -12.18 -13.36
C GLU A 774 38.27 -13.11 -13.07
N CYS A 775 37.37 -13.30 -14.05
CA CYS A 775 36.26 -14.26 -13.97
C CYS A 775 36.76 -15.68 -13.70
N ALA A 776 37.78 -16.14 -14.44
CA ALA A 776 38.35 -17.47 -14.26
C ALA A 776 39.00 -17.66 -12.87
N LEU A 777 39.65 -16.62 -12.33
CA LEU A 777 40.19 -16.64 -10.97
C LEU A 777 39.10 -16.69 -9.91
N ARG A 778 37.99 -15.99 -10.11
CA ARG A 778 36.86 -16.03 -9.18
C ARG A 778 36.13 -17.38 -9.23
N LEU A 779 35.95 -17.95 -10.43
CA LEU A 779 35.42 -19.30 -10.61
C LEU A 779 36.29 -20.39 -9.96
N ASN A 780 37.62 -20.20 -9.84
CA ASN A 780 38.46 -21.13 -9.07
C ASN A 780 38.07 -21.22 -7.60
N VAL A 781 37.52 -20.15 -7.02
CA VAL A 781 37.17 -20.06 -5.60
C VAL A 781 35.70 -20.41 -5.38
N GLU A 782 34.82 -19.86 -6.21
CA GLU A 782 33.36 -19.96 -6.03
C GLU A 782 32.71 -21.03 -6.92
N GLY A 783 33.34 -21.40 -8.03
CA GLY A 783 32.79 -22.30 -9.05
C GLY A 783 33.04 -23.77 -8.74
N VAL A 784 32.27 -24.34 -7.83
CA VAL A 784 32.35 -25.78 -7.50
C VAL A 784 31.59 -26.62 -8.54
N GLY A 785 32.19 -27.72 -8.98
CA GLY A 785 31.56 -28.72 -9.85
C GLY A 785 31.87 -28.58 -11.35
N GLU A 786 31.28 -29.46 -12.16
CA GLU A 786 31.58 -29.57 -13.60
C GLU A 786 31.23 -28.28 -14.37
N ASN A 787 30.12 -27.64 -14.02
CA ASN A 787 29.67 -26.41 -14.68
C ASN A 787 30.62 -25.23 -14.43
N GLY A 788 31.12 -25.09 -13.20
CA GLY A 788 32.12 -24.07 -12.84
C GLY A 788 33.43 -24.27 -13.60
N LEU A 789 33.96 -25.49 -13.62
CA LEU A 789 35.17 -25.85 -14.36
C LEU A 789 35.01 -25.65 -15.88
N ARG A 790 33.83 -25.98 -16.43
CA ARG A 790 33.56 -25.78 -17.87
C ARG A 790 33.53 -24.31 -18.23
N GLN A 791 32.87 -23.49 -17.41
CA GLN A 791 32.83 -22.04 -17.63
C GLN A 791 34.23 -21.43 -17.47
N GLN A 792 34.99 -21.90 -16.47
CA GLN A 792 36.35 -21.46 -16.25
C GLN A 792 37.27 -21.76 -17.45
N ALA A 793 37.17 -22.96 -18.02
CA ALA A 793 37.92 -23.32 -19.23
C ALA A 793 37.56 -22.41 -20.41
N LYS A 794 36.27 -22.08 -20.58
CA LYS A 794 35.81 -21.12 -21.60
C LYS A 794 36.37 -19.71 -21.36
N CYS A 795 36.39 -19.23 -20.12
CA CYS A 795 36.95 -17.92 -19.77
C CYS A 795 38.45 -17.83 -20.11
N TYR A 796 39.23 -18.88 -19.81
CA TYR A 796 40.64 -18.93 -20.20
C TYR A 796 40.83 -18.94 -21.72
N LEU A 797 40.03 -19.72 -22.46
CA LEU A 797 40.06 -19.72 -23.93
C LEU A 797 39.70 -18.34 -24.51
N ALA A 798 38.67 -17.69 -23.98
CA ALA A 798 38.29 -16.34 -24.39
C ALA A 798 39.42 -15.32 -24.11
N CYS A 799 40.08 -15.44 -22.95
CA CYS A 799 41.25 -14.64 -22.60
C CYS A 799 42.41 -14.84 -23.59
N LEU A 800 42.76 -16.10 -23.88
CA LEU A 800 43.81 -16.44 -24.84
C LEU A 800 43.50 -15.90 -26.24
N ASN A 801 42.26 -16.04 -26.70
CA ASN A 801 41.83 -15.49 -27.99
C ASN A 801 42.00 -13.97 -28.03
N CYS A 802 41.56 -13.25 -26.99
CA CYS A 802 41.74 -11.80 -26.91
C CYS A 802 43.21 -11.37 -26.87
N LEU A 803 44.08 -12.11 -26.18
CA LEU A 803 45.51 -11.81 -26.14
C LEU A 803 46.21 -12.09 -27.47
N ARG A 804 45.76 -13.09 -28.23
CA ARG A 804 46.28 -13.39 -29.58
C ARG A 804 45.94 -12.32 -30.62
N HIS A 805 44.88 -11.53 -30.40
CA HIS A 805 44.56 -10.37 -31.22
C HIS A 805 45.44 -9.14 -30.94
N ILE A 806 46.23 -9.17 -29.86
CA ILE A 806 47.15 -8.10 -29.46
C ILE A 806 48.56 -8.45 -29.95
N PRO A 807 49.38 -7.48 -30.38
CA PRO A 807 50.79 -7.74 -30.68
C PRO A 807 51.53 -8.35 -29.48
N PRO A 808 52.51 -9.24 -29.71
CA PRO A 808 53.15 -10.03 -28.65
C PRO A 808 53.82 -9.18 -27.57
N GLU A 809 54.29 -7.97 -27.91
CA GLU A 809 54.92 -7.03 -26.97
C GLU A 809 53.96 -6.48 -25.90
N GLN A 810 52.65 -6.44 -26.19
CA GLN A 810 51.63 -5.89 -25.31
C GLN A 810 50.72 -6.98 -24.69
N ALA A 811 50.91 -8.24 -25.10
CA ALA A 811 50.10 -9.41 -24.75
C ALA A 811 50.44 -9.98 -23.36
N TRP A 812 50.29 -9.14 -22.33
CA TRP A 812 50.50 -9.50 -20.94
C TRP A 812 49.36 -9.02 -20.02
N ILE A 813 49.12 -9.76 -18.94
CA ILE A 813 48.12 -9.48 -17.91
C ILE A 813 48.79 -9.38 -16.54
N VAL A 814 48.27 -8.53 -15.66
CA VAL A 814 48.76 -8.38 -14.28
C VAL A 814 47.88 -9.17 -13.32
N LYS A 815 48.48 -10.11 -12.59
CA LYS A 815 47.86 -10.80 -11.44
C LYS A 815 48.38 -10.18 -10.15
N PRO A 816 47.53 -9.53 -9.34
CA PRO A 816 47.93 -9.12 -8.00
C PRO A 816 48.00 -10.37 -7.11
N LEU A 817 49.16 -10.65 -6.52
CA LEU A 817 49.33 -11.73 -5.55
C LEU A 817 49.07 -11.20 -4.14
N PRO A 818 48.24 -11.89 -3.33
CA PRO A 818 48.25 -11.67 -1.88
C PRO A 818 49.60 -12.14 -1.34
N ARG A 819 50.32 -11.28 -0.61
CA ARG A 819 51.58 -11.63 0.05
C ARG A 819 51.30 -12.74 1.07
N SER A 820 51.90 -13.92 0.90
CA SER A 820 51.95 -14.98 1.90
C SER A 820 52.65 -14.45 3.15
N ALA A 821 52.18 -14.85 4.33
CA ALA A 821 52.67 -14.35 5.62
C ALA A 821 54.10 -14.79 5.99
N GLU A 822 54.85 -15.42 5.09
CA GLU A 822 56.10 -16.11 5.39
C GLU A 822 57.38 -15.44 4.87
N ASP A 823 57.29 -14.40 4.04
CA ASP A 823 58.48 -13.65 3.58
C ASP A 823 58.66 -12.34 4.36
N GLY A 824 59.36 -12.43 5.48
CA GLY A 824 59.62 -11.30 6.38
C GLY A 824 60.89 -11.44 7.21
N ILE A 825 62.06 -11.59 6.57
CA ILE A 825 63.33 -11.12 7.11
C ILE A 825 64.00 -10.32 6.00
N ASP A 826 63.88 -9.00 6.06
CA ASP A 826 65.02 -8.12 5.78
C ASP A 826 64.73 -6.68 6.21
N ASN A 827 65.79 -6.07 6.72
CA ASN A 827 65.83 -4.84 7.48
C ASN A 827 65.72 -3.56 6.63
N ASN A 828 65.29 -2.52 7.33
CA ASN A 828 65.62 -1.10 7.17
C ASN A 828 64.72 -0.12 6.38
N GLU A 829 64.39 0.93 7.15
CA GLU A 829 64.32 2.36 6.82
C GLU A 829 63.03 2.95 6.22
N SER A 830 62.16 3.35 7.14
CA SER A 830 61.60 4.70 7.29
C SER A 830 61.77 5.69 6.12
N ARG A 831 60.66 5.99 5.43
CA ARG A 831 60.35 7.35 4.96
C ARG A 831 58.89 7.70 5.23
N MET A 832 58.70 8.65 6.14
CA MET A 832 57.46 9.37 6.43
C MET A 832 57.06 10.21 5.23
N ILE A 833 55.80 10.10 4.76
CA ILE A 833 55.08 11.19 4.09
C ILE A 833 53.62 11.16 4.56
N ASP A 834 53.18 12.30 5.08
CA ASP A 834 51.90 12.58 5.71
C ASP A 834 50.68 12.58 4.78
N GLY A 835 49.51 12.33 5.38
CA GLY A 835 48.26 12.98 4.96
C GLY A 835 47.09 12.06 4.62
N THR A 836 46.37 11.55 5.63
CA THR A 836 44.89 11.45 5.61
C THR A 836 44.32 11.00 6.98
N SER A 837 43.31 11.73 7.48
CA SER A 837 42.70 11.53 8.79
C SER A 837 41.94 10.20 8.95
N PRO A 838 42.06 9.49 10.09
CA PRO A 838 41.28 8.28 10.36
C PRO A 838 39.82 8.63 10.73
N LYS A 839 38.86 7.86 10.20
CA LYS A 839 37.44 7.95 10.57
C LYS A 839 37.23 7.41 12.00
N ARG A 840 36.61 8.21 12.87
CA ARG A 840 36.17 7.83 14.23
C ARG A 840 34.77 7.20 14.18
N SER A 841 34.46 6.26 15.07
CA SER A 841 33.07 5.85 15.36
C SER A 841 32.40 6.84 16.33
N SER A 842 31.09 6.67 16.56
CA SER A 842 30.23 7.60 17.33
C SER A 842 30.65 7.82 18.79
N ASP A 843 31.50 6.96 19.36
CA ASP A 843 31.99 7.08 20.76
C ASP A 843 33.44 7.61 20.85
N GLY A 844 33.99 8.15 19.75
CA GLY A 844 35.28 8.86 19.77
C GLY A 844 36.53 8.00 19.98
N VAL A 845 36.40 6.67 20.11
CA VAL A 845 37.54 5.75 20.21
C VAL A 845 38.03 5.33 18.81
N SER A 846 39.34 5.45 18.60
CA SER A 846 40.04 5.04 17.39
C SER A 846 39.97 3.51 17.22
N VAL A 847 39.12 3.00 16.32
CA VAL A 847 39.12 1.58 15.96
C VAL A 847 40.02 1.37 14.74
N ALA A 848 41.13 0.67 14.99
CA ALA A 848 42.16 0.19 14.08
C ALA A 848 43.16 1.22 13.50
N PRO A 849 44.48 0.91 13.50
CA PRO A 849 45.49 1.71 12.82
C PRO A 849 45.30 1.65 11.29
N PRO A 850 45.71 2.69 10.55
CA PRO A 850 45.58 2.71 9.10
C PRO A 850 46.47 1.61 8.51
N LEU A 851 45.86 0.65 7.80
CA LEU A 851 46.59 -0.21 6.89
C LEU A 851 47.13 0.68 5.78
N THR A 852 48.41 1.05 5.88
CA THR A 852 49.21 1.52 4.76
C THR A 852 48.88 0.65 3.55
N ARG A 853 48.60 1.29 2.41
CA ARG A 853 48.24 0.65 1.15
C ARG A 853 49.40 -0.30 0.76
N ARG A 854 49.32 -1.55 1.22
CA ARG A 854 50.32 -2.60 1.00
C ARG A 854 50.34 -2.85 -0.50
N GLN A 855 51.41 -2.43 -1.18
CA GLN A 855 51.60 -2.70 -2.60
C GLN A 855 51.61 -4.23 -2.78
N ALA A 856 50.56 -4.77 -3.39
CA ALA A 856 50.49 -6.17 -3.77
C ALA A 856 51.65 -6.47 -4.73
N GLN A 857 52.39 -7.55 -4.50
CA GLN A 857 53.37 -8.00 -5.50
C GLN A 857 52.62 -8.33 -6.78
N VAL A 858 53.01 -7.68 -7.87
CA VAL A 858 52.40 -7.82 -9.19
C VAL A 858 53.18 -8.88 -9.96
N LYS A 859 52.51 -9.98 -10.33
CA LYS A 859 53.07 -10.96 -11.26
C LYS A 859 52.54 -10.66 -12.66
N VAL A 860 53.45 -10.39 -13.60
CA VAL A 860 53.12 -10.25 -15.01
C VAL A 860 52.97 -11.64 -15.61
N LEU A 861 51.86 -11.88 -16.29
CA LEU A 861 51.51 -13.13 -16.94
C LEU A 861 51.53 -12.95 -18.44
N GLU A 862 52.34 -13.77 -19.10
CA GLU A 862 52.38 -13.91 -20.55
C GLU A 862 51.44 -15.03 -21.00
N LEU A 863 51.22 -15.12 -22.32
CA LEU A 863 50.37 -16.14 -22.95
C LEU A 863 50.67 -17.57 -22.45
N THR A 864 51.94 -17.94 -22.34
CA THR A 864 52.38 -19.28 -21.91
C THR A 864 51.94 -19.60 -20.49
N HIS A 865 51.86 -18.62 -19.59
CA HIS A 865 51.39 -18.83 -18.22
C HIS A 865 49.89 -19.10 -18.16
N ILE A 866 49.10 -18.43 -19.01
CA ILE A 866 47.65 -18.62 -19.08
C ILE A 866 47.31 -19.95 -19.76
N GLU A 867 48.09 -20.36 -20.77
CA GLU A 867 47.97 -21.70 -21.39
C GLU A 867 48.22 -22.83 -20.37
N ARG A 868 49.20 -22.67 -19.47
CA ARG A 868 49.43 -23.63 -18.37
C ARG A 868 48.24 -23.71 -17.40
N GLU A 869 47.66 -22.57 -17.01
CA GLU A 869 46.48 -22.55 -16.15
C GLU A 869 45.25 -23.18 -16.83
N TYR A 870 45.07 -22.96 -18.14
CA TYR A 870 44.02 -23.60 -18.93
C TYR A 870 44.14 -25.13 -18.95
N GLU A 871 45.34 -25.67 -19.25
CA GLU A 871 45.55 -27.12 -19.31
C GLU A 871 45.27 -27.81 -17.97
N LEU A 872 45.61 -27.14 -16.86
CA LEU A 872 45.30 -27.63 -15.52
C LEU A 872 43.78 -27.70 -15.26
N VAL A 873 43.01 -26.71 -15.68
CA VAL A 873 41.54 -26.74 -15.57
C VAL A 873 40.92 -27.78 -16.51
N HIS A 874 41.45 -27.89 -17.72
CA HIS A 874 41.00 -28.86 -18.70
C HIS A 874 41.19 -30.30 -18.19
N ALA A 875 42.32 -30.59 -17.55
CA ALA A 875 42.57 -31.87 -16.90
C ALA A 875 41.62 -32.14 -15.72
N ARG A 876 41.31 -31.14 -14.88
CA ARG A 876 40.30 -31.25 -13.82
C ARG A 876 38.92 -31.58 -14.38
N LEU A 877 38.52 -30.94 -15.46
CA LEU A 877 37.24 -31.19 -16.11
C LEU A 877 37.16 -32.61 -16.69
N LYS A 878 38.25 -33.09 -17.31
CA LYS A 878 38.33 -34.49 -17.77
C LYS A 878 38.15 -35.48 -16.61
N MET A 879 38.80 -35.23 -15.48
CA MET A 879 38.69 -36.06 -14.28
C MET A 879 37.25 -36.16 -13.78
N VAL A 880 36.58 -35.01 -13.59
CA VAL A 880 35.18 -34.96 -13.11
C VAL A 880 34.23 -35.73 -14.03
N LYS A 881 34.43 -35.66 -15.36
CA LYS A 881 33.62 -36.41 -16.32
C LYS A 881 33.82 -37.92 -16.24
N THR A 882 35.05 -38.36 -15.99
CA THR A 882 35.39 -39.79 -15.94
C THR A 882 35.04 -40.46 -14.62
N GLN A 883 34.94 -39.69 -13.52
CA GLN A 883 34.75 -40.23 -12.17
C GLN A 883 33.84 -39.30 -11.34
N PRO A 884 32.52 -39.55 -11.30
CA PRO A 884 31.57 -38.72 -10.56
C PRO A 884 31.58 -39.00 -9.04
N ASP A 885 32.12 -40.13 -8.58
CA ASP A 885 32.07 -40.59 -7.18
C ASP A 885 33.09 -39.91 -6.25
N ILE A 886 34.09 -39.20 -6.80
CA ILE A 886 35.04 -38.45 -5.98
C ILE A 886 34.36 -37.13 -5.60
N PRO A 887 34.15 -36.86 -4.29
CA PRO A 887 33.58 -35.59 -3.88
C PRO A 887 34.48 -34.48 -4.42
N SER A 888 33.89 -33.54 -5.15
CA SER A 888 34.54 -32.31 -5.60
C SER A 888 34.94 -31.53 -4.35
N SER A 889 36.09 -31.87 -3.77
CA SER A 889 36.56 -31.34 -2.49
C SER A 889 36.66 -29.83 -2.63
N GLY A 890 35.91 -29.12 -1.78
CA GLY A 890 35.80 -27.67 -1.82
C GLY A 890 37.14 -27.01 -1.56
N GLY A 891 37.74 -26.46 -2.62
CA GLY A 891 38.95 -25.65 -2.56
C GLY A 891 39.74 -25.70 -3.87
N PRO A 892 40.53 -24.66 -4.19
CA PRO A 892 41.43 -24.68 -5.34
C PRO A 892 42.52 -25.73 -5.11
N LEU A 893 42.40 -26.88 -5.77
CA LEU A 893 43.43 -27.93 -5.73
C LEU A 893 44.76 -27.37 -6.23
N SER A 894 45.90 -27.85 -5.71
CA SER A 894 47.21 -27.54 -6.31
C SER A 894 47.41 -28.33 -7.60
N ALA A 895 48.37 -27.91 -8.45
CA ALA A 895 48.80 -28.71 -9.59
C ALA A 895 49.27 -30.11 -9.14
N ALA A 896 50.02 -30.19 -8.03
CA ALA A 896 50.46 -31.46 -7.44
C ALA A 896 49.28 -32.34 -7.01
N ASP A 897 48.24 -31.76 -6.40
CA ASP A 897 47.04 -32.48 -5.96
C ASP A 897 46.23 -32.98 -7.16
N THR A 898 46.13 -32.18 -8.23
CA THR A 898 45.47 -32.65 -9.45
C THR A 898 46.20 -33.82 -10.09
N ILE A 899 47.53 -33.80 -10.08
CA ILE A 899 48.35 -34.89 -10.60
C ILE A 899 48.12 -36.16 -9.76
N SER A 900 48.07 -36.06 -8.43
CA SER A 900 47.81 -37.21 -7.55
C SER A 900 46.38 -37.76 -7.65
N LEU A 901 45.40 -36.90 -7.91
CA LEU A 901 44.01 -37.32 -8.16
C LEU A 901 43.87 -37.97 -9.54
N LEU A 902 44.52 -37.44 -10.58
CA LEU A 902 44.52 -38.06 -11.91
C LEU A 902 45.20 -39.44 -11.91
N THR A 903 46.24 -39.64 -11.08
CA THR A 903 46.88 -40.95 -10.93
C THR A 903 45.98 -41.96 -10.22
N HIS A 904 45.26 -41.54 -9.17
CA HIS A 904 44.20 -42.35 -8.58
C HIS A 904 43.07 -42.63 -9.57
N GLY A 905 42.74 -41.65 -10.41
CA GLY A 905 41.73 -41.73 -11.45
C GLY A 905 42.11 -42.54 -12.69
N ARG A 906 43.32 -43.13 -12.72
CA ARG A 906 43.88 -43.92 -13.83
C ARG A 906 44.04 -43.15 -15.15
N LEU A 907 44.10 -41.82 -15.11
CA LEU A 907 44.31 -40.94 -16.27
C LEU A 907 45.80 -40.56 -16.42
N PHE A 908 46.67 -41.56 -16.59
CA PHE A 908 48.12 -41.38 -16.49
C PHE A 908 48.73 -40.47 -17.57
N ARG A 909 48.27 -40.53 -18.83
CA ARG A 909 48.80 -39.66 -19.90
C ARG A 909 48.61 -38.18 -19.62
N GLU A 910 47.46 -37.81 -19.06
CA GLU A 910 47.16 -36.42 -18.70
C GLU A 910 47.97 -36.00 -17.46
N ALA A 911 48.15 -36.90 -16.48
CA ALA A 911 49.01 -36.64 -15.33
C ALA A 911 50.48 -36.40 -15.72
N VAL A 912 51.01 -37.17 -16.67
CA VAL A 912 52.37 -36.96 -17.23
C VAL A 912 52.45 -35.63 -17.96
N ARG A 913 51.46 -35.30 -18.80
CA ARG A 913 51.41 -34.01 -19.52
C ARG A 913 51.43 -32.82 -18.55
N LEU A 914 50.64 -32.86 -17.48
CA LEU A 914 50.65 -31.82 -16.45
C LEU A 914 51.98 -31.77 -15.69
N ALA A 915 52.56 -32.93 -15.36
CA ALA A 915 53.86 -32.97 -14.69
C ALA A 915 54.96 -32.31 -15.54
N ARG A 916 54.95 -32.50 -16.87
CA ARG A 916 55.85 -31.80 -17.80
C ARG A 916 55.61 -30.28 -17.80
N LEU A 917 54.34 -29.84 -17.84
CA LEU A 917 53.98 -28.42 -17.93
C LEU A 917 54.29 -27.62 -16.64
N PHE A 918 54.21 -28.25 -15.47
CA PHE A 918 54.46 -27.64 -14.16
C PHE A 918 55.83 -28.02 -13.56
N GLU A 919 56.68 -28.73 -14.32
CA GLU A 919 58.02 -29.16 -13.89
C GLU A 919 58.00 -30.03 -12.62
N HIS A 920 56.98 -30.88 -12.45
CA HIS A 920 56.87 -31.83 -11.35
C HIS A 920 57.49 -33.20 -11.70
N PRO A 921 58.00 -33.97 -10.72
CA PRO A 921 58.56 -35.29 -10.97
C PRO A 921 57.47 -36.27 -11.43
N VAL A 922 57.79 -37.05 -12.48
CA VAL A 922 56.88 -38.07 -13.06
C VAL A 922 56.90 -39.40 -12.27
N THR A 923 57.88 -39.58 -11.38
CA THR A 923 58.05 -40.77 -10.53
C THR A 923 56.77 -41.23 -9.79
N PRO A 924 55.98 -40.38 -9.09
CA PRO A 924 54.76 -40.81 -8.43
C PRO A 924 53.67 -41.29 -9.41
N VAL A 925 53.62 -40.74 -10.62
CA VAL A 925 52.64 -41.12 -11.66
C VAL A 925 52.90 -42.53 -12.15
N LEU A 926 54.16 -42.86 -12.44
CA LEU A 926 54.57 -44.19 -12.90
C LEU A 926 54.46 -45.24 -11.81
N LYS A 927 54.73 -44.90 -10.54
CA LYS A 927 54.44 -45.78 -9.39
C LYS A 927 52.95 -46.11 -9.30
N GLY A 928 52.08 -45.10 -9.47
CA GLY A 928 50.62 -45.30 -9.52
C GLY A 928 50.18 -46.18 -10.69
N LEU A 929 50.79 -46.01 -11.87
CA LEU A 929 50.53 -46.84 -13.05
C LEU A 929 50.97 -48.30 -12.81
N ALA A 930 52.14 -48.51 -12.23
CA ALA A 930 52.64 -49.84 -11.87
C ALA A 930 51.68 -50.56 -10.91
N HIS A 931 51.15 -49.85 -9.91
CA HIS A 931 50.12 -50.38 -9.01
C HIS A 931 48.81 -50.69 -9.75
N ALA A 932 48.39 -49.85 -10.70
CA ALA A 932 47.18 -50.08 -11.50
C ALA A 932 47.31 -51.30 -12.43
N CYS A 933 48.50 -51.60 -12.97
CA CYS A 933 48.76 -52.82 -13.75
C CYS A 933 48.53 -54.11 -12.95
N LEU A 934 48.74 -54.07 -11.62
CA LEU A 934 48.56 -55.23 -10.73
C LEU A 934 47.11 -55.44 -10.30
N HIS A 935 46.35 -54.36 -10.19
CA HIS A 935 44.94 -54.38 -9.79
C HIS A 935 44.05 -53.80 -10.90
N PRO A 936 43.85 -54.52 -12.03
CA PRO A 936 42.89 -54.11 -13.05
C PRO A 936 41.48 -54.08 -12.42
N LEU A 937 40.75 -52.98 -12.59
CA LEU A 937 39.40 -52.84 -12.06
C LEU A 937 38.49 -53.75 -12.90
N VAL A 938 37.74 -54.65 -12.27
CA VAL A 938 36.63 -55.35 -12.94
C VAL A 938 35.61 -54.29 -13.33
N PRO A 939 35.20 -54.18 -14.61
CA PRO A 939 34.24 -53.17 -15.02
C PRO A 939 32.94 -53.40 -14.26
N ARG A 940 32.54 -52.43 -13.41
CA ARG A 940 31.16 -52.36 -12.94
C ARG A 940 30.32 -51.99 -14.17
N SER A 941 29.50 -52.94 -14.61
CA SER A 941 28.57 -52.77 -15.72
C SER A 941 27.58 -51.62 -15.47
N SER A 942 27.27 -50.90 -16.55
CA SER A 942 26.31 -49.78 -16.69
C SER A 942 26.75 -48.51 -15.95
N VAL A 943 27.19 -47.43 -16.61
CA VAL A 943 26.54 -46.65 -17.67
C VAL A 943 27.62 -45.81 -18.39
N CYS A 944 27.63 -45.79 -19.73
CA CYS A 944 27.87 -44.61 -20.58
C CYS A 944 27.97 -45.04 -22.04
N ASN A 945 26.81 -45.22 -22.69
CA ASN A 945 26.71 -44.94 -24.12
C ASN A 945 26.58 -43.43 -24.26
N SER A 946 27.68 -42.74 -24.49
CA SER A 946 27.68 -41.40 -25.07
C SER A 946 28.65 -41.42 -26.23
N GLN A 947 28.09 -41.28 -27.43
CA GLN A 947 28.77 -41.31 -28.71
C GLN A 947 29.97 -40.36 -28.78
N GLU A 948 31.05 -40.92 -29.32
CA GLU A 948 32.00 -40.34 -30.26
C GLU A 948 32.04 -38.80 -30.36
N GLU A 949 33.03 -38.21 -29.70
CA GLU A 949 33.85 -37.10 -30.22
C GLU A 949 35.00 -36.88 -29.23
N ASN A 950 36.25 -36.99 -29.70
CA ASN A 950 37.52 -36.79 -28.96
C ASN A 950 38.18 -38.00 -28.30
N GLY A 951 38.38 -39.11 -29.04
CA GLY A 951 39.57 -39.96 -28.90
C GLY A 951 39.87 -40.54 -27.50
N ILE A 952 38.85 -40.80 -26.68
CA ILE A 952 39.01 -41.43 -25.36
C ILE A 952 39.14 -42.95 -25.55
N ILE A 953 40.19 -43.49 -24.95
CA ILE A 953 40.76 -44.81 -25.16
C ILE A 953 39.72 -45.92 -24.87
N LYS A 954 39.63 -46.90 -25.78
CA LYS A 954 38.90 -48.17 -25.61
C LYS A 954 39.19 -48.75 -24.22
N SER A 955 38.21 -49.36 -23.58
CA SER A 955 38.35 -50.15 -22.35
C SER A 955 39.68 -50.91 -22.36
N ILE A 956 40.66 -50.40 -21.61
CA ILE A 956 42.00 -50.98 -21.58
C ILE A 956 41.86 -52.31 -20.83
N GLU A 957 41.81 -53.41 -21.58
CA GLU A 957 42.05 -54.76 -21.06
C GLU A 957 43.37 -54.75 -20.27
N SER A 958 43.55 -55.66 -19.31
CA SER A 958 44.72 -55.68 -18.42
C SER A 958 46.08 -55.52 -19.13
N GLU A 959 46.19 -55.97 -20.39
CA GLU A 959 47.38 -55.83 -21.25
C GLU A 959 47.70 -54.39 -21.65
N GLY A 960 46.70 -53.53 -21.85
CA GLY A 960 46.95 -52.16 -22.33
C GLY A 960 47.59 -51.23 -21.28
N TRP A 961 47.50 -51.57 -19.99
CA TRP A 961 48.23 -50.83 -18.94
C TRP A 961 49.73 -51.15 -18.97
N TRP A 962 50.10 -52.39 -19.29
CA TRP A 962 51.49 -52.80 -19.46
C TRP A 962 52.12 -52.18 -20.71
N THR A 963 51.38 -52.04 -21.81
CA THR A 963 51.87 -51.34 -23.01
C THR A 963 52.03 -49.84 -22.74
N LEU A 964 51.08 -49.21 -22.04
CA LEU A 964 51.18 -47.80 -21.67
C LEU A 964 52.37 -47.53 -20.72
N LEU A 965 52.60 -48.43 -19.76
CA LEU A 965 53.75 -48.36 -18.86
C LEU A 965 55.06 -48.44 -19.65
N LYS A 966 55.14 -49.33 -20.64
CA LYS A 966 56.31 -49.45 -21.51
C LYS A 966 56.57 -48.17 -22.31
N GLU A 967 55.53 -47.62 -22.97
CA GLU A 967 55.62 -46.37 -23.74
C GLU A 967 56.12 -45.20 -22.87
N LEU A 968 55.47 -44.96 -21.72
CA LEU A 968 55.81 -43.82 -20.87
C LEU A 968 57.18 -43.95 -20.20
N LEU A 969 57.63 -45.17 -19.89
CA LEU A 969 58.95 -45.42 -19.31
C LEU A 969 60.08 -45.21 -20.34
N GLU A 970 59.84 -45.55 -21.61
CA GLU A 970 60.77 -45.31 -22.71
C GLU A 970 60.84 -43.81 -23.09
N GLU A 971 59.71 -43.09 -23.04
CA GLU A 971 59.66 -41.65 -23.34
C GLU A 971 60.31 -40.77 -22.26
N GLU A 972 60.02 -41.03 -20.98
CA GLU A 972 60.42 -40.14 -19.88
C GLU A 972 61.86 -40.38 -19.39
N GLU A 973 62.36 -41.60 -19.52
CA GLU A 973 63.66 -41.95 -18.96
C GLU A 973 64.79 -41.86 -19.98
N ARG A 974 65.70 -40.92 -19.75
CA ARG A 974 66.93 -40.80 -20.54
C ARG A 974 67.73 -42.10 -20.50
N ALA A 975 68.43 -42.42 -21.59
CA ALA A 975 69.12 -43.70 -21.81
C ALA A 975 70.12 -44.14 -20.71
N ASN A 976 70.69 -43.20 -19.94
CA ASN A 976 71.65 -43.48 -18.86
C ASN A 976 71.05 -43.43 -17.44
N GLN A 977 69.73 -43.23 -17.30
CA GLN A 977 69.05 -43.16 -16.01
C GLN A 977 68.27 -44.45 -15.74
N SER A 978 68.25 -44.87 -14.46
CA SER A 978 67.50 -46.03 -13.96
C SER A 978 66.49 -45.68 -12.86
N VAL A 979 66.29 -44.39 -12.57
CA VAL A 979 65.45 -43.88 -11.47
C VAL A 979 63.98 -44.29 -11.65
N LEU A 980 63.45 -44.28 -12.87
CA LEU A 980 62.05 -44.66 -13.14
C LEU A 980 61.88 -46.18 -13.16
N HIS A 981 62.83 -46.91 -13.76
CA HIS A 981 62.86 -48.38 -13.68
C HIS A 981 62.91 -48.88 -12.22
N HIS A 982 63.79 -48.31 -11.39
CA HIS A 982 63.88 -48.64 -9.97
C HIS A 982 62.56 -48.35 -9.24
N ALA A 983 61.95 -47.18 -9.49
CA ALA A 983 60.68 -46.79 -8.88
C ALA A 983 59.51 -47.71 -9.24
N VAL A 984 59.43 -48.18 -10.49
CA VAL A 984 58.37 -49.08 -10.97
C VAL A 984 58.60 -50.51 -10.47
N VAL A 985 59.82 -51.04 -10.62
CA VAL A 985 60.16 -52.41 -10.21
C VAL A 985 60.03 -52.59 -8.71
N SER A 986 60.45 -51.60 -7.90
CA SER A 986 60.24 -51.65 -6.45
C SER A 986 58.77 -51.76 -6.06
N VAL A 987 57.87 -51.03 -6.72
CA VAL A 987 56.41 -51.13 -6.46
C VAL A 987 55.86 -52.50 -6.86
N LEU A 988 56.28 -53.04 -8.02
CA LEU A 988 55.82 -54.35 -8.50
C LEU A 988 56.27 -55.49 -7.59
N LEU A 989 57.52 -55.43 -7.12
CA LEU A 989 58.10 -56.44 -6.22
C LEU A 989 57.52 -56.37 -4.80
N GLN A 990 57.16 -55.18 -4.29
CA GLN A 990 56.48 -55.01 -3.01
C GLN A 990 55.14 -55.75 -2.93
N HIS A 991 54.43 -55.90 -4.06
CA HIS A 991 53.14 -56.58 -4.16
C HIS A 991 53.26 -58.02 -4.69
N THR A 992 54.47 -58.61 -4.69
CA THR A 992 54.76 -60.00 -5.06
C THR A 992 54.38 -60.40 -6.50
N ALA A 993 54.40 -59.46 -7.45
CA ALA A 993 54.09 -59.75 -8.84
C ALA A 993 55.30 -60.26 -9.64
N SER A 994 55.07 -61.21 -10.55
CA SER A 994 56.08 -61.64 -11.52
C SER A 994 56.37 -60.51 -12.51
N LEU A 995 57.64 -60.10 -12.62
CA LEU A 995 58.05 -59.02 -13.52
C LEU A 995 57.97 -59.45 -15.00
N PRO A 996 57.40 -58.63 -15.90
CA PRO A 996 57.39 -58.95 -17.33
C PRO A 996 58.80 -59.04 -17.93
N ALA A 997 58.98 -59.96 -18.88
CA ALA A 997 60.26 -60.19 -19.53
C ALA A 997 60.85 -58.94 -20.20
N TRP A 998 60.02 -58.09 -20.79
CA TRP A 998 60.46 -56.85 -21.42
C TRP A 998 61.06 -55.86 -20.40
N LEU A 999 60.46 -55.74 -19.22
CA LEU A 999 60.89 -54.82 -18.17
C LEU A 999 62.20 -55.30 -17.53
N VAL A 1000 62.31 -56.60 -17.29
CA VAL A 1000 63.52 -57.24 -16.78
C VAL A 1000 64.66 -57.09 -17.77
N ASN A 1001 64.42 -57.32 -19.07
CA ASN A 1001 65.45 -57.19 -20.10
C ASN A 1001 65.89 -55.74 -20.27
N SER A 1002 64.95 -54.78 -20.30
CA SER A 1002 65.28 -53.36 -20.31
C SER A 1002 66.12 -52.97 -19.10
N TYR A 1003 65.72 -53.39 -17.90
CA TYR A 1003 66.42 -52.99 -16.69
C TYR A 1003 67.80 -53.63 -16.54
N LYS A 1004 67.96 -54.90 -16.96
CA LYS A 1004 69.26 -55.57 -17.03
C LYS A 1004 70.25 -54.83 -17.92
N THR A 1005 69.80 -54.30 -19.05
CA THR A 1005 70.68 -53.53 -19.96
C THR A 1005 71.07 -52.16 -19.43
N ARG A 1006 70.29 -51.59 -18.49
CA ARG A 1006 70.56 -50.28 -17.89
C ARG A 1006 71.38 -50.40 -16.61
N ASN A 1007 70.92 -51.20 -15.66
CA ASN A 1007 71.57 -51.42 -14.37
C ASN A 1007 71.18 -52.76 -13.75
N CYS A 1008 71.89 -53.83 -14.14
CA CYS A 1008 71.63 -55.16 -13.61
C CYS A 1008 72.02 -55.32 -12.12
N GLY A 1009 72.96 -54.50 -11.61
CA GLY A 1009 73.38 -54.55 -10.21
C GLY A 1009 72.30 -54.06 -9.24
N GLU A 1010 71.60 -52.98 -9.60
CA GLU A 1010 70.48 -52.43 -8.84
C GLU A 1010 69.26 -53.37 -8.86
N LEU A 1011 68.98 -54.02 -9.99
CA LEU A 1011 67.95 -55.07 -10.08
C LEU A 1011 68.24 -56.26 -9.17
N LEU A 1012 69.50 -56.71 -9.12
CA LEU A 1012 69.92 -57.80 -8.24
C LEU A 1012 69.73 -57.43 -6.77
N GLN A 1013 70.06 -56.19 -6.40
CA GLN A 1013 69.77 -55.67 -5.05
C GLN A 1013 68.27 -55.69 -4.74
N LEU A 1014 67.41 -55.26 -5.67
CA LEU A 1014 65.97 -55.26 -5.48
C LEU A 1014 65.40 -56.68 -5.27
N TYR A 1015 65.84 -57.67 -6.05
CA TYR A 1015 65.41 -59.06 -5.86
C TYR A 1015 65.81 -59.62 -4.48
N VAL A 1016 67.03 -59.29 -4.03
CA VAL A 1016 67.52 -59.68 -2.70
C VAL A 1016 66.68 -59.00 -1.60
N THR A 1017 66.44 -57.70 -1.70
CA THR A 1017 65.66 -56.97 -0.68
C THR A 1017 64.20 -57.41 -0.58
N HIS A 1018 63.62 -57.94 -1.65
CA HIS A 1018 62.23 -58.44 -1.68
C HIS A 1018 62.12 -59.96 -1.48
N GLY A 1019 63.23 -60.66 -1.20
CA GLY A 1019 63.23 -62.10 -0.88
C GLY A 1019 63.04 -63.05 -2.07
N LEU A 1020 63.18 -62.58 -3.32
CA LEU A 1020 63.08 -63.41 -4.53
C LEU A 1020 64.41 -64.09 -4.85
N LEU A 1021 64.80 -65.05 -3.98
CA LEU A 1021 66.13 -65.68 -4.01
C LEU A 1021 66.43 -66.44 -5.31
N GLU A 1022 65.44 -67.06 -5.95
CA GLU A 1022 65.65 -67.81 -7.19
C GLU A 1022 66.03 -66.90 -8.36
N GLU A 1023 65.29 -65.81 -8.57
CA GLU A 1023 65.57 -64.82 -9.61
C GLU A 1023 66.82 -64.00 -9.28
N ALA A 1024 67.11 -63.77 -8.00
CA ALA A 1024 68.37 -63.16 -7.56
C ALA A 1024 69.59 -64.03 -7.92
N VAL A 1025 69.52 -65.36 -7.73
CA VAL A 1025 70.62 -66.27 -8.14
C VAL A 1025 70.76 -66.32 -9.66
N LYS A 1026 69.66 -66.36 -10.41
CA LYS A 1026 69.69 -66.32 -11.89
C LYS A 1026 70.29 -65.00 -12.40
N THR A 1027 69.94 -63.87 -11.82
CA THR A 1027 70.53 -62.57 -12.19
C THR A 1027 71.98 -62.43 -11.72
N ALA A 1028 72.35 -63.00 -10.57
CA ALA A 1028 73.73 -63.01 -10.07
C ALA A 1028 74.65 -63.82 -10.98
N THR A 1029 74.22 -65.01 -11.37
CA THR A 1029 74.95 -65.87 -12.30
C THR A 1029 75.06 -65.21 -13.66
N LEU A 1030 73.96 -64.68 -14.22
CA LEU A 1030 74.01 -63.89 -15.46
C LEU A 1030 74.95 -62.68 -15.37
N TYR A 1031 75.00 -61.97 -14.24
CA TYR A 1031 75.90 -60.84 -14.04
C TYR A 1031 77.37 -61.29 -14.01
N ILE A 1032 77.67 -62.36 -13.26
CA ILE A 1032 79.01 -62.97 -13.20
C ILE A 1032 79.44 -63.45 -14.59
N ASP A 1033 78.54 -64.07 -15.34
CA ASP A 1033 78.79 -64.58 -16.69
C ASP A 1033 79.02 -63.42 -17.67
N GLY A 1034 78.26 -62.34 -17.54
CA GLY A 1034 78.45 -61.09 -18.27
C GLY A 1034 79.81 -60.47 -17.99
N VAL A 1035 80.26 -60.46 -16.73
CA VAL A 1035 81.61 -60.01 -16.36
C VAL A 1035 82.68 -60.92 -16.99
N LEU A 1036 82.45 -62.23 -17.03
CA LEU A 1036 83.34 -63.20 -17.67
C LEU A 1036 83.33 -63.16 -19.21
N GLY A 1037 82.56 -62.26 -19.84
CA GLY A 1037 82.52 -62.08 -21.29
C GLY A 1037 81.34 -62.76 -21.99
N HIS A 1038 80.56 -63.58 -21.28
CA HIS A 1038 79.39 -64.24 -21.82
C HIS A 1038 78.14 -63.36 -21.65
N GLY A 1039 77.71 -62.70 -22.73
CA GLY A 1039 76.50 -61.86 -22.70
C GLY A 1039 76.68 -60.49 -22.06
N THR A 1040 77.88 -59.89 -22.12
CA THR A 1040 78.24 -58.56 -21.57
C THR A 1040 77.20 -57.47 -21.84
N LYS A 1041 76.71 -57.39 -23.08
CA LYS A 1041 75.69 -56.40 -23.50
C LYS A 1041 74.33 -56.63 -22.84
N GLN A 1042 73.99 -57.86 -22.46
CA GLN A 1042 72.71 -58.20 -21.82
C GLN A 1042 72.64 -57.71 -20.37
N VAL A 1043 73.79 -57.45 -19.74
CA VAL A 1043 73.94 -56.99 -18.34
C VAL A 1043 74.23 -55.48 -18.26
N GLY A 1044 74.28 -54.79 -19.40
CA GLY A 1044 74.56 -53.35 -19.45
C GLY A 1044 76.02 -52.97 -19.21
N LEU A 1045 76.94 -53.95 -19.22
CA LEU A 1045 78.36 -53.72 -19.02
C LEU A 1045 79.02 -53.33 -20.35
N ARG A 1046 79.81 -52.24 -20.33
CA ARG A 1046 80.53 -51.76 -21.53
C ARG A 1046 81.70 -52.67 -21.91
N THR A 1047 82.30 -53.34 -20.94
CA THR A 1047 83.48 -54.18 -21.10
C THR A 1047 83.38 -55.44 -20.23
N ALA A 1048 84.08 -56.50 -20.64
CA ALA A 1048 84.24 -57.73 -19.85
C ALA A 1048 85.54 -57.69 -19.02
N LEU A 1049 85.74 -58.71 -18.20
CA LEU A 1049 86.95 -58.97 -17.44
C LEU A 1049 88.10 -59.35 -18.41
N HIS A 1050 88.80 -58.34 -18.88
CA HIS A 1050 90.00 -58.47 -19.70
C HIS A 1050 91.13 -57.63 -19.13
N ALA A 1051 92.37 -58.06 -19.33
CA ALA A 1051 93.55 -57.37 -18.81
C ALA A 1051 93.68 -55.93 -19.36
N ALA A 1052 93.26 -55.71 -20.62
CA ALA A 1052 93.32 -54.42 -21.32
C ALA A 1052 92.08 -53.52 -21.13
N ALA A 1053 91.05 -53.98 -20.42
CA ALA A 1053 89.80 -53.24 -20.23
C ALA A 1053 89.75 -52.52 -18.87
N PRO A 1054 88.94 -51.45 -18.71
CA PRO A 1054 88.68 -50.85 -17.41
C PRO A 1054 88.10 -51.87 -16.43
N PRO A 1055 88.40 -51.73 -15.12
CA PRO A 1055 87.94 -52.67 -14.10
C PRO A 1055 86.41 -52.69 -14.02
N VAL A 1056 85.86 -53.90 -14.05
CA VAL A 1056 84.42 -54.16 -13.91
C VAL A 1056 84.17 -54.68 -12.49
N TRP A 1057 83.25 -54.05 -11.78
CA TRP A 1057 82.95 -54.39 -10.38
C TRP A 1057 81.72 -55.28 -10.28
N LEU A 1058 81.83 -56.32 -9.46
CA LEU A 1058 80.69 -57.09 -8.98
C LEU A 1058 79.99 -56.34 -7.83
N PRO A 1059 78.65 -56.39 -7.73
CA PRO A 1059 77.92 -55.86 -6.59
C PRO A 1059 78.09 -56.79 -5.37
N TYR A 1060 79.29 -56.79 -4.78
CA TYR A 1060 79.66 -57.69 -3.68
C TYR A 1060 78.70 -57.60 -2.49
N THR A 1061 78.25 -56.41 -2.12
CA THR A 1061 77.28 -56.22 -1.02
C THR A 1061 75.96 -56.95 -1.25
N ALA A 1062 75.52 -57.04 -2.50
CA ALA A 1062 74.28 -57.69 -2.87
C ALA A 1062 74.46 -59.21 -3.00
N LEU A 1063 75.61 -59.65 -3.51
CA LEU A 1063 76.01 -61.06 -3.57
C LEU A 1063 76.22 -61.66 -2.17
N ASP A 1064 76.87 -60.93 -1.27
CA ASP A 1064 77.11 -61.37 0.11
C ASP A 1064 75.80 -61.51 0.87
N LYS A 1065 74.89 -60.53 0.73
CA LYS A 1065 73.53 -60.64 1.26
C LYS A 1065 72.77 -61.84 0.68
N LEU A 1066 72.82 -62.04 -0.64
CA LEU A 1066 72.20 -63.20 -1.29
C LEU A 1066 72.75 -64.52 -0.75
N LEU A 1067 74.07 -64.63 -0.56
CA LEU A 1067 74.72 -65.83 -0.04
C LEU A 1067 74.37 -66.10 1.44
N LEU A 1068 74.18 -65.03 2.23
CA LEU A 1068 73.69 -65.13 3.61
C LEU A 1068 72.25 -65.64 3.65
N GLU A 1069 71.33 -65.03 2.90
CA GLU A 1069 69.93 -65.45 2.82
C GLU A 1069 69.79 -66.90 2.30
N LEU A 1070 70.58 -67.28 1.28
CA LEU A 1070 70.60 -68.67 0.78
C LEU A 1070 71.16 -69.67 1.79
N ARG A 1071 72.01 -69.22 2.74
CA ARG A 1071 72.54 -70.07 3.81
C ARG A 1071 71.45 -70.38 4.83
N GLU A 1072 70.58 -69.43 5.14
CA GLU A 1072 69.48 -69.61 6.08
C GLU A 1072 68.39 -70.56 5.54
N VAL A 1073 68.14 -70.54 4.22
CA VAL A 1073 67.09 -71.35 3.56
C VAL A 1073 67.60 -72.70 3.01
N GLN A 1074 68.77 -73.18 3.47
CA GLN A 1074 69.42 -74.41 2.95
C GLN A 1074 68.60 -75.70 3.10
N GLN A 1075 67.57 -75.71 3.97
CA GLN A 1075 66.72 -76.89 4.18
C GLN A 1075 65.92 -77.28 2.93
N ASN A 1076 65.66 -76.32 2.03
CA ASN A 1076 64.97 -76.60 0.78
C ASN A 1076 65.94 -77.12 -0.31
N LYS A 1077 65.64 -78.29 -0.89
CA LYS A 1077 66.51 -78.94 -1.91
C LYS A 1077 66.77 -78.06 -3.14
N LEU A 1078 65.85 -77.18 -3.50
CA LEU A 1078 66.00 -76.26 -4.64
C LEU A 1078 67.03 -75.15 -4.35
N PHE A 1079 66.95 -74.47 -3.20
CA PHE A 1079 67.88 -73.40 -2.83
C PHE A 1079 69.29 -73.92 -2.53
N SER A 1080 69.42 -75.16 -2.04
CA SER A 1080 70.73 -75.82 -1.90
C SER A 1080 71.43 -76.01 -3.25
N LYS A 1081 70.69 -76.44 -4.29
CA LYS A 1081 71.22 -76.58 -5.66
C LYS A 1081 71.61 -75.21 -6.26
N LEU A 1082 70.76 -74.20 -6.08
CA LEU A 1082 71.02 -72.85 -6.58
C LEU A 1082 72.22 -72.20 -5.87
N SER A 1083 72.34 -72.39 -4.55
CA SER A 1083 73.49 -71.92 -3.77
C SER A 1083 74.79 -72.61 -4.20
N ALA A 1084 74.78 -73.93 -4.41
CA ALA A 1084 75.94 -74.67 -4.93
C ALA A 1084 76.34 -74.18 -6.33
N HIS A 1085 75.36 -73.91 -7.19
CA HIS A 1085 75.60 -73.37 -8.53
C HIS A 1085 76.23 -71.96 -8.49
N LEU A 1086 75.72 -71.06 -7.63
CA LEU A 1086 76.29 -69.73 -7.46
C LEU A 1086 77.72 -69.76 -6.88
N HIS A 1087 77.98 -70.62 -5.88
CA HIS A 1087 79.33 -70.81 -5.33
C HIS A 1087 80.29 -71.36 -6.38
N TYR A 1088 79.83 -72.28 -7.23
CA TYR A 1088 80.61 -72.79 -8.35
C TYR A 1088 80.96 -71.68 -9.35
N ARG A 1089 79.98 -70.87 -9.79
CA ARG A 1089 80.24 -69.74 -10.71
C ARG A 1089 81.16 -68.69 -10.09
N LEU A 1090 81.00 -68.37 -8.80
CA LEU A 1090 81.92 -67.47 -8.09
C LEU A 1090 83.35 -68.02 -8.01
N LYS A 1091 83.51 -69.35 -7.86
CA LYS A 1091 84.83 -69.99 -7.88
C LYS A 1091 85.48 -69.87 -9.26
N VAL A 1092 84.72 -70.11 -10.32
CA VAL A 1092 85.17 -69.90 -11.72
C VAL A 1092 85.58 -68.45 -11.92
N TYR A 1093 84.75 -67.50 -11.48
CA TYR A 1093 85.08 -66.08 -11.56
C TYR A 1093 86.36 -65.71 -10.81
N ARG A 1094 86.59 -66.22 -9.60
CA ARG A 1094 87.82 -65.96 -8.84
C ARG A 1094 89.06 -66.50 -9.56
N GLN A 1095 88.96 -67.68 -10.17
CA GLN A 1095 90.06 -68.28 -10.94
C GLN A 1095 90.40 -67.45 -12.18
N GLU A 1096 89.40 -67.01 -12.93
CA GLU A 1096 89.58 -66.13 -14.09
C GLU A 1096 90.07 -64.74 -13.68
N LEU A 1097 89.60 -64.20 -12.54
CA LEU A 1097 90.09 -62.95 -11.98
C LEU A 1097 91.56 -63.03 -11.59
N GLU A 1098 91.99 -64.12 -10.96
CA GLU A 1098 93.40 -64.37 -10.65
C GLU A 1098 94.25 -64.40 -11.94
N GLN A 1099 93.82 -65.13 -12.97
CA GLN A 1099 94.53 -65.21 -14.25
C GLN A 1099 94.58 -63.87 -15.00
N VAL A 1100 93.47 -63.12 -15.05
CA VAL A 1100 93.41 -61.81 -15.69
C VAL A 1100 94.21 -60.77 -14.88
N SER A 1101 94.22 -60.84 -13.55
CA SER A 1101 95.04 -59.96 -12.71
C SER A 1101 96.52 -60.19 -12.93
N GLN A 1102 96.97 -61.44 -13.04
CA GLN A 1102 98.35 -61.79 -13.38
C GLN A 1102 98.70 -61.30 -14.79
N SER A 1103 97.80 -61.52 -15.74
CA SER A 1103 97.96 -61.05 -17.13
C SER A 1103 97.99 -59.53 -17.23
N ARG A 1104 97.25 -58.81 -16.39
CA ARG A 1104 97.26 -57.34 -16.29
C ARG A 1104 98.52 -56.80 -15.62
N VAL A 1105 99.06 -57.50 -14.62
CA VAL A 1105 100.38 -57.16 -14.04
C VAL A 1105 101.47 -57.28 -15.10
N ILE A 1106 101.42 -58.33 -15.94
CA ILE A 1106 102.34 -58.51 -17.06
C ILE A 1106 102.16 -57.39 -18.12
N LEU A 1107 100.91 -57.09 -18.50
CA LEU A 1107 100.56 -56.00 -19.45
C LEU A 1107 100.88 -54.58 -18.95
N LEU A 1108 101.07 -54.37 -17.65
CA LEU A 1108 101.47 -53.09 -17.05
C LEU A 1108 103.00 -53.00 -16.81
N GLN A 1109 103.71 -54.13 -16.95
CA GLN A 1109 105.18 -54.22 -16.87
C GLN A 1109 105.85 -54.11 -18.25
N GLU A 1110 105.10 -54.37 -19.33
CA GLU A 1110 105.36 -53.88 -20.70
C GLU A 1110 104.84 -52.45 -20.88
#